data_AF-A0A812N788-F1
#
_entry.id   AF-A0A812N788-F1
#
_cell.length_a   1.000
_cell.length_b   1.000
_cell.length_c   1.000
_cell.angle_alpha   90.00
_cell.angle_beta   90.00
_cell.angle_gamma   90.00
#
_symmetry.space_group_name_H-M   'P 1'
#
loop_
_entity.id
_entity.type
_entity.pdbx_description
1 polymer ?
#
loop_
_entity_poly.entity_id
_entity_poly.type
_entity_poly.pdbx_seq_one_letter_code
_entity_poly.pdbx_strand_id
1 'polypeptide(L)'
;MRKLQAQQQRELHVLQQVGRFNDLQPWVFDGKHLHRLHPFFALQPAVHASAREKIRPENLHLIPEDALQLYDVLSSKVDLQTLAPEAYFASLPQGSWNLSMQEVQQWSKSVGEAFDRAARDVQVAVVRELTEEAGAAFGCIEEDLREGSRQCLEARFGFLVERLQSADMLPAIVFHDSRVGCEGLAITLGNYLRAKVEKYRRDEKIQYKIEALVKQRDRIPVPEGRVGKDGVVMLKPEEFDDVQQRKSLDAAISLLQMIPREFTVTPQGRTQLTDSELEEEFDEKRDPFNPGHVLHILLLYGIGVHHAGLPAVYRQVVERLFRMQRLGVVVSTSTLALGINMPSKTSVFAGDSIYLSPMQFQQEAGRAGRRGFDLRGHIVFFGLAGKKVQRLLVGELPRLEGSIPMTASLALRLLMKAQVLPQAEDFVSQAVARLASCPFFCPSKSIPFQQAHLFQFFVRHLFAEGFLGPARQVTDYAGFVAHVWWEEPGNFALVSLLQERGILTELCQGPRKNLVAVLCNFFHRRPLERWHSRTRLKKRLKSSVVELPPLPQKIISILRRQKAKSMLQSVIWQLQRLVLSLENPNSALPLSKVQPCTSTPSKALRSPFMMLSGRKNDFVSLQELCAELRDDLHLESEMFPVLEVEPDVRAVRLNAYLLDFYQHGQVDALERDNKIPHTEYWTLLEDFMFFLRALASVAKHRQHRVRQRGEATELGEEVIVGGTVERFAKSTWSALTSRVKTLLNKAMREVVLAEVEQKVQGKVEELWAKGKQAFSQAQQKQREQMQRVLEEVAQCQARQASLTAENERLREALRTLSSKCSSLPGYVPDSLASPGSTLAGTPPLQEEPNYPAPFTPIPFAPVGDFPSYAGEAGLPEVPVMPLASPGVGAPGCPAPLSLAEALGPPAAPLRTPLSLAESLVPESDVGSPQSQNRSFSVTIAKAPDSELGLDVSHEPGGKVLRVDGIRPTGAVKAWNQQCLASSTPEQAIAVGDKITSVNNVAADPVKMLKACVSQQTLSLEIEREGPNTSPVRSGVLRAEATEFIPRTGLEVPTTTDD
;
A
#
# COMPACT_ATOMS: atom_id res chain seq x y z
N MET A 1 -27.65 31.09 3.22
CA MET A 1 -27.66 32.03 4.37
C MET A 1 -29.08 32.38 4.82
N ARG A 2 -29.76 33.44 4.35
CA ARG A 2 -31.08 33.87 4.92
C ARG A 2 -32.14 32.76 5.07
N LYS A 3 -32.33 31.88 4.07
CA LYS A 3 -33.25 30.71 4.18
C LYS A 3 -32.83 29.69 5.27
N LEU A 4 -31.52 29.54 5.50
CA LEU A 4 -30.94 28.65 6.52
C LEU A 4 -31.01 29.27 7.92
N GLN A 5 -30.79 30.59 8.06
CA GLN A 5 -31.05 31.32 9.31
C GLN A 5 -32.52 31.17 9.74
N ALA A 6 -33.45 31.33 8.79
CA ALA A 6 -34.88 31.15 9.04
C ALA A 6 -35.26 29.71 9.47
N GLN A 7 -34.55 28.69 8.97
CA GLN A 7 -34.75 27.29 9.39
C GLN A 7 -34.11 26.96 10.75
N GLN A 8 -32.95 27.54 11.06
CA GLN A 8 -32.16 27.21 12.26
C GLN A 8 -32.50 28.10 13.48
N GLN A 9 -33.28 29.18 13.30
CA GLN A 9 -33.58 30.19 14.32
C GLN A 9 -32.33 30.78 15.00
N ARG A 10 -31.20 30.81 14.29
CA ARG A 10 -29.91 31.34 14.75
C ARG A 10 -29.28 32.18 13.65
N GLU A 11 -28.53 33.18 14.06
CA GLU A 11 -27.78 34.02 13.12
C GLU A 11 -26.59 33.22 12.55
N LEU A 12 -26.34 33.33 11.25
CA LEU A 12 -25.31 32.57 10.54
C LEU A 12 -24.32 33.54 9.92
N HIS A 13 -23.08 33.49 10.39
CA HIS A 13 -22.00 34.38 9.97
C HIS A 13 -21.10 33.69 8.94
N VAL A 14 -20.49 34.46 8.05
CA VAL A 14 -19.58 33.94 7.02
C VAL A 14 -18.14 34.10 7.51
N LEU A 15 -17.50 32.98 7.86
CA LEU A 15 -16.06 32.96 8.16
C LEU A 15 -15.28 33.03 6.84
N GLN A 16 -14.52 34.11 6.65
CA GLN A 16 -13.66 34.27 5.48
C GLN A 16 -12.32 33.56 5.73
N GLN A 17 -12.17 32.34 5.18
CA GLN A 17 -10.93 31.56 5.32
C GLN A 17 -9.80 32.14 4.44
N VAL A 18 -8.93 32.94 5.06
CA VAL A 18 -7.68 33.45 4.44
C VAL A 18 -6.49 32.60 4.91
N GLY A 19 -6.47 31.32 4.53
CA GLY A 19 -5.36 30.41 4.88
C GLY A 19 -5.66 28.93 4.64
N ARG A 20 -4.60 28.10 4.65
CA ARG A 20 -4.71 26.64 4.66
C ARG A 20 -4.78 26.15 6.12
N PHE A 21 -5.98 25.77 6.58
CA PHE A 21 -6.19 25.18 7.89
C PHE A 21 -6.60 23.71 7.72
N ASN A 22 -5.81 22.80 8.29
CA ASN A 22 -6.04 21.35 8.25
C ASN A 22 -6.44 20.87 9.66
N ASP A 23 -7.58 21.34 10.16
CA ASP A 23 -8.08 20.92 11.47
C ASP A 23 -8.45 19.43 11.43
N LEU A 24 -7.92 18.64 12.37
CA LEU A 24 -8.17 17.20 12.47
C LEU A 24 -8.85 16.88 13.80
N GLN A 25 -10.10 16.44 13.75
CA GLN A 25 -10.87 16.04 14.93
C GLN A 25 -10.68 14.54 15.20
N PRO A 26 -10.07 14.14 16.34
CA PRO A 26 -10.05 12.75 16.76
C PRO A 26 -11.37 12.31 17.42
N TRP A 27 -11.68 11.03 17.22
CA TRP A 27 -12.84 10.29 17.72
C TRP A 27 -12.43 8.88 18.16
N VAL A 28 -13.18 8.28 19.08
CA VAL A 28 -13.04 6.87 19.47
C VAL A 28 -14.38 6.14 19.31
N PHE A 29 -14.36 4.90 18.82
CA PHE A 29 -15.56 4.07 18.66
C PHE A 29 -15.63 2.98 19.74
N ASP A 30 -16.64 3.04 20.61
CA ASP A 30 -16.84 2.09 21.73
C ASP A 30 -17.47 0.74 21.32
N GLY A 31 -17.78 0.59 20.02
CA GLY A 31 -18.54 -0.54 19.46
C GLY A 31 -19.99 -0.22 19.09
N LYS A 32 -20.54 0.92 19.53
CA LYS A 32 -21.92 1.37 19.29
C LYS A 32 -22.02 2.83 18.83
N HIS A 33 -21.20 3.71 19.39
CA HIS A 33 -21.21 5.16 19.23
C HIS A 33 -19.82 5.72 18.96
N LEU A 34 -19.77 6.87 18.28
CA LEU A 34 -18.55 7.66 18.08
C LEU A 34 -18.50 8.74 19.15
N HIS A 35 -17.47 8.70 19.98
CA HIS A 35 -17.21 9.67 21.05
C HIS A 35 -16.14 10.66 20.59
N ARG A 36 -16.39 11.96 20.79
CA ARG A 36 -15.42 13.02 20.45
C ARG A 36 -14.25 12.92 21.42
N LEU A 37 -13.02 12.90 20.91
CA LEU A 37 -11.82 12.85 21.74
C LEU A 37 -11.24 14.25 21.87
N HIS A 38 -11.28 14.83 23.08
CA HIS A 38 -10.65 16.12 23.33
C HIS A 38 -9.12 15.95 23.38
N PRO A 39 -8.29 16.85 22.77
CA PRO A 39 -6.83 16.68 22.71
C PRO A 39 -6.13 16.47 24.07
N PHE A 40 -6.72 16.99 25.15
CA PHE A 40 -6.22 16.81 26.52
C PHE A 40 -6.29 15.36 27.03
N PHE A 41 -6.97 14.45 26.33
CA PHE A 41 -6.91 13.00 26.59
C PHE A 41 -5.47 12.46 26.55
N ALA A 42 -4.61 13.06 25.73
CA ALA A 42 -3.20 12.71 25.65
C ALA A 42 -2.38 13.09 26.90
N LEU A 43 -2.90 13.97 27.76
CA LEU A 43 -2.23 14.48 28.97
C LEU A 43 -2.62 13.71 30.25
N GLN A 44 -3.40 12.61 30.14
CA GLN A 44 -3.84 11.88 31.34
C GLN A 44 -2.65 11.32 32.16
N PRO A 45 -2.75 11.29 33.51
CA PRO A 45 -1.59 11.02 34.38
C PRO A 45 -0.89 9.66 34.23
N ALA A 46 -1.48 8.70 33.50
CA ALA A 46 -0.90 7.37 33.29
C ALA A 46 0.35 7.36 32.39
N VAL A 47 0.58 8.40 31.59
CA VAL A 47 1.78 8.53 30.73
C VAL A 47 2.88 9.33 31.45
N HIS A 48 2.51 10.37 32.20
CA HIS A 48 3.44 11.21 32.98
C HIS A 48 3.72 10.65 34.39
N ALA A 49 3.91 9.32 34.48
CA ALA A 49 4.16 8.63 35.76
C ALA A 49 5.47 9.06 36.46
N SER A 50 6.34 9.79 35.78
CA SER A 50 7.64 10.25 36.29
C SER A 50 7.95 11.69 35.88
N ALA A 51 7.36 12.69 36.56
CA ALA A 51 7.99 14.02 36.73
C ALA A 51 7.30 14.89 37.79
N ARG A 52 8.11 15.76 38.41
CA ARG A 52 7.67 16.92 39.21
C ARG A 52 7.34 18.15 38.34
N GLU A 53 7.14 17.93 37.04
CA GLU A 53 6.99 18.98 36.03
C GLU A 53 5.52 19.33 35.79
N LYS A 54 5.28 20.55 35.32
CA LYS A 54 3.94 21.02 34.93
C LYS A 54 3.46 20.25 33.68
N ILE A 55 2.18 19.91 33.64
CA ILE A 55 1.52 19.51 32.39
C ILE A 55 1.53 20.74 31.48
N ARG A 56 2.07 20.63 30.26
CA ARG A 56 2.09 21.73 29.28
C ARG A 56 1.47 21.29 27.96
N PRO A 57 0.51 22.04 27.39
CA PRO A 57 -0.13 21.78 26.11
C PRO A 57 0.64 22.39 24.93
N GLU A 58 1.91 22.78 25.07
CA GLU A 58 2.71 23.49 24.03
C GLU A 58 2.70 22.80 22.65
N ASN A 59 2.48 21.47 22.61
CA ASN A 59 2.40 20.65 21.39
C ASN A 59 0.97 20.22 21.00
N LEU A 60 -0.09 20.65 21.71
CA LEU A 60 -1.47 20.29 21.41
C LEU A 60 -2.17 21.35 20.54
N HIS A 61 -2.55 20.95 19.33
CA HIS A 61 -3.42 21.77 18.49
C HIS A 61 -4.87 21.67 18.97
N LEU A 62 -5.48 22.80 19.33
CA LEU A 62 -6.90 22.88 19.70
C LEU A 62 -7.70 23.47 18.55
N ILE A 63 -8.77 22.76 18.15
CA ILE A 63 -9.80 23.30 17.25
C ILE A 63 -10.60 24.35 18.06
N PRO A 64 -11.22 25.38 17.44
CA PRO A 64 -12.02 26.36 18.19
C PRO A 64 -13.09 25.75 19.12
N GLU A 65 -13.67 24.62 18.74
CA GLU A 65 -14.61 23.84 19.55
C GLU A 65 -13.96 23.12 20.75
N ASP A 66 -12.68 22.77 20.68
CA ASP A 66 -11.90 22.26 21.82
C ASP A 66 -11.53 23.40 22.78
N ALA A 67 -11.11 24.54 22.22
CA ALA A 67 -10.77 25.73 23.00
C ALA A 67 -11.97 26.27 23.81
N LEU A 68 -13.18 26.20 23.23
CA LEU A 68 -14.42 26.53 23.93
C LEU A 68 -14.76 25.54 25.05
N GLN A 69 -14.68 24.23 24.80
CA GLN A 69 -14.88 23.23 25.86
C GLN A 69 -13.86 23.40 27.00
N LEU A 70 -12.60 23.69 26.68
CA LEU A 70 -11.58 24.02 27.67
C LEU A 70 -11.94 25.29 28.46
N TYR A 71 -12.41 26.35 27.80
CA TYR A 71 -12.86 27.58 28.46
C TYR A 71 -14.05 27.33 29.39
N ASP A 72 -15.08 26.60 28.95
CA ASP A 72 -16.27 26.31 29.75
C ASP A 72 -15.92 25.54 31.04
N VAL A 73 -15.09 24.50 30.92
CA VAL A 73 -14.65 23.70 32.08
C VAL A 73 -13.67 24.47 32.98
N LEU A 74 -12.81 25.32 32.42
CA LEU A 74 -11.82 26.08 33.19
C LEU A 74 -12.43 27.30 33.91
N SER A 75 -13.38 28.00 33.27
CA SER A 75 -14.07 29.17 33.84
C SER A 75 -14.95 28.81 35.05
N SER A 76 -15.39 27.55 35.16
CA SER A 76 -16.05 27.03 36.37
C SER A 76 -15.13 26.92 37.60
N LYS A 77 -13.80 27.02 37.41
CA LYS A 77 -12.77 26.78 38.44
C LYS A 77 -11.78 27.95 38.62
N VAL A 78 -11.68 28.83 37.63
CA VAL A 78 -10.77 29.98 37.58
C VAL A 78 -11.53 31.17 37.02
N ASP A 79 -11.37 32.36 37.59
CA ASP A 79 -11.97 33.57 37.04
C ASP A 79 -11.31 33.96 35.71
N LEU A 80 -12.10 33.93 34.64
CA LEU A 80 -11.67 34.17 33.24
C LEU A 80 -12.55 35.20 32.52
N GLN A 81 -13.19 36.12 33.24
CA GLN A 81 -14.11 37.14 32.66
C GLN A 81 -13.54 37.90 31.45
N THR A 82 -12.23 38.16 31.41
CA THR A 82 -11.55 38.84 30.29
C THR A 82 -11.33 37.96 29.05
N LEU A 83 -11.43 36.64 29.18
CA LEU A 83 -11.32 35.66 28.11
C LEU A 83 -12.68 35.06 27.71
N ALA A 84 -13.78 35.49 28.32
CA ALA A 84 -15.13 35.14 27.86
C ALA A 84 -15.27 35.50 26.37
N PRO A 85 -15.76 34.58 25.49
CA PRO A 85 -15.81 34.82 24.05
C PRO A 85 -16.48 36.16 23.69
N GLU A 86 -17.60 36.47 24.34
CA GLU A 86 -18.38 37.69 24.12
C GLU A 86 -17.58 38.94 24.48
N ALA A 87 -16.86 38.93 25.61
CA ALA A 87 -16.07 40.06 26.07
C ALA A 87 -14.77 40.22 25.27
N TYR A 88 -14.09 39.11 24.98
CA TYR A 88 -12.83 39.08 24.26
C TYR A 88 -13.00 39.56 22.82
N PHE A 89 -13.95 38.98 22.06
CA PHE A 89 -14.16 39.36 20.66
C PHE A 89 -14.80 40.75 20.52
N ALA A 90 -15.63 41.20 21.47
CA ALA A 90 -16.13 42.58 21.49
C ALA A 90 -15.05 43.62 21.78
N SER A 91 -13.93 43.24 22.42
CA SER A 91 -12.81 44.15 22.69
C SER A 91 -11.90 44.42 21.48
N LEU A 92 -12.09 43.68 20.37
CA LEU A 92 -11.23 43.79 19.19
C LEU A 92 -11.50 45.08 18.37
N PRO A 93 -10.47 45.72 17.78
CA PRO A 93 -10.58 47.07 17.22
C PRO A 93 -11.58 47.28 16.07
N GLN A 94 -12.09 46.21 15.45
CA GLN A 94 -13.03 46.30 14.33
C GLN A 94 -14.51 46.11 14.73
N GLY A 95 -14.80 45.71 15.98
CA GLY A 95 -16.18 45.55 16.48
C GLY A 95 -17.07 44.64 15.64
N SER A 96 -16.46 43.73 14.88
CA SER A 96 -17.10 43.07 13.74
C SER A 96 -17.51 41.63 14.07
N TRP A 97 -18.79 41.33 13.85
CA TRP A 97 -19.40 39.99 13.86
C TRP A 97 -18.89 39.04 12.75
N ASN A 98 -17.71 39.34 12.19
CA ASN A 98 -16.98 38.59 11.19
C ASN A 98 -15.59 38.28 11.77
N LEU A 99 -15.47 37.18 12.51
CA LEU A 99 -14.21 36.76 13.12
C LEU A 99 -13.26 36.18 12.07
N SER A 100 -11.97 36.51 12.13
CA SER A 100 -10.93 35.80 11.40
C SER A 100 -10.45 34.57 12.16
N MET A 101 -9.96 33.54 11.44
CA MET A 101 -9.40 32.35 12.09
C MET A 101 -8.15 32.68 12.94
N GLN A 102 -7.41 33.75 12.60
CA GLN A 102 -6.24 34.18 13.37
C GLN A 102 -6.62 34.71 14.76
N GLU A 103 -7.68 35.51 14.86
CA GLU A 103 -8.20 36.02 16.14
C GLU A 103 -8.72 34.88 17.02
N VAL A 104 -9.41 33.89 16.42
CA VAL A 104 -9.89 32.70 17.12
C VAL A 104 -8.71 31.83 17.62
N GLN A 105 -7.64 31.67 16.83
CA GLN A 105 -6.43 30.97 17.26
C GLN A 105 -5.69 31.73 18.38
N GLN A 106 -5.65 33.07 18.34
CA GLN A 106 -5.05 33.90 19.40
C GLN A 106 -5.84 33.83 20.70
N TRP A 107 -7.18 33.80 20.63
CA TRP A 107 -8.04 33.52 21.77
C TRP A 107 -7.80 32.11 22.34
N SER A 108 -7.82 31.08 21.48
CA SER A 108 -7.53 29.69 21.87
C SER A 108 -6.19 29.55 22.59
N LYS A 109 -5.14 30.20 22.08
CA LYS A 109 -3.82 30.25 22.73
C LYS A 109 -3.91 30.91 24.12
N SER A 110 -4.66 32.01 24.24
CA SER A 110 -4.83 32.75 25.50
C SER A 110 -5.56 31.92 26.57
N VAL A 111 -6.53 31.08 26.18
CA VAL A 111 -7.19 30.09 27.04
C VAL A 111 -6.22 28.97 27.45
N GLY A 112 -5.39 28.47 26.51
CA GLY A 112 -4.32 27.51 26.82
C GLY A 112 -3.31 28.05 27.83
N GLU A 113 -2.86 29.30 27.67
CA GLU A 113 -1.98 29.95 28.63
C GLU A 113 -2.65 30.17 30.00
N ALA A 114 -3.97 30.36 30.05
CA ALA A 114 -4.71 30.43 31.30
C ALA A 114 -4.72 29.06 32.03
N PHE A 115 -4.86 27.96 31.30
CA PHE A 115 -4.70 26.61 31.83
C PHE A 115 -3.26 26.38 32.37
N ASP A 116 -2.22 26.85 31.69
CA ASP A 116 -0.82 26.73 32.14
C ASP A 116 -0.47 27.55 33.40
N ARG A 117 -1.20 28.65 33.61
CA ARG A 117 -1.12 29.48 34.81
C ARG A 117 -1.92 28.91 35.99
N ALA A 118 -2.90 28.03 35.75
CA ALA A 118 -3.70 27.41 36.80
C ALA A 118 -2.89 26.48 37.72
N ALA A 119 -3.41 26.23 38.92
CA ALA A 119 -2.82 25.30 39.88
C ALA A 119 -2.95 23.83 39.41
N ARG A 120 -2.00 22.97 39.82
CA ARG A 120 -1.88 21.59 39.27
C ARG A 120 -3.10 20.71 39.56
N ASP A 121 -3.71 20.89 40.73
CA ASP A 121 -4.97 20.26 41.13
C ASP A 121 -6.13 20.69 40.22
N VAL A 122 -6.23 21.98 39.89
CA VAL A 122 -7.20 22.50 38.91
C VAL A 122 -6.92 21.90 37.53
N GLN A 123 -5.66 21.89 37.08
CA GLN A 123 -5.27 21.28 35.79
C GLN A 123 -5.69 19.82 35.69
N VAL A 124 -5.42 19.00 36.73
CA VAL A 124 -5.82 17.58 36.78
C VAL A 124 -7.35 17.43 36.81
N ALA A 125 -8.07 18.28 37.54
CA ALA A 125 -9.53 18.25 37.58
C ALA A 125 -10.17 18.62 36.22
N VAL A 126 -9.61 19.60 35.51
CA VAL A 126 -10.04 20.00 34.15
C VAL A 126 -9.75 18.88 33.14
N VAL A 127 -8.53 18.31 33.16
CA VAL A 127 -8.17 17.17 32.28
C VAL A 127 -9.10 15.99 32.52
N ARG A 128 -9.41 15.64 33.77
CA ARG A 128 -10.30 14.51 34.10
C ARG A 128 -11.70 14.71 33.50
N GLU A 129 -12.28 15.89 33.71
CA GLU A 129 -13.65 16.22 33.28
C GLU A 129 -13.77 16.26 31.75
N LEU A 130 -12.82 16.90 31.05
CA LEU A 130 -12.76 16.93 29.58
C LEU A 130 -12.51 15.55 28.94
N THR A 131 -12.19 14.51 29.72
CA THR A 131 -11.75 13.21 29.19
C THR A 131 -12.48 12.02 29.80
N GLU A 132 -13.51 12.25 30.63
CA GLU A 132 -14.26 11.21 31.33
C GLU A 132 -15.04 10.32 30.36
N GLU A 133 -15.79 10.93 29.44
CA GLU A 133 -16.60 10.23 28.43
C GLU A 133 -15.73 9.38 27.47
N ALA A 134 -14.62 9.96 26.97
CA ALA A 134 -13.64 9.25 26.17
C ALA A 134 -12.94 8.13 26.96
N GLY A 135 -12.64 8.35 28.25
CA GLY A 135 -12.06 7.35 29.14
C GLY A 135 -12.97 6.13 29.33
N ALA A 136 -14.27 6.36 29.51
CA ALA A 136 -15.26 5.29 29.57
C ALA A 136 -15.33 4.48 28.26
N ALA A 137 -15.31 5.16 27.10
CA ALA A 137 -15.28 4.50 25.78
C ALA A 137 -14.04 3.61 25.60
N PHE A 138 -12.85 4.04 26.05
CA PHE A 138 -11.65 3.20 26.03
C PHE A 138 -11.71 2.03 27.01
N GLY A 139 -12.45 2.13 28.12
CA GLY A 139 -12.70 1.00 29.02
C GLY A 139 -13.32 -0.20 28.30
N CYS A 140 -14.40 0.04 27.55
CA CYS A 140 -15.07 -0.97 26.72
C CYS A 140 -14.11 -1.60 25.68
N ILE A 141 -13.26 -0.79 25.06
CA ILE A 141 -12.28 -1.26 24.06
C ILE A 141 -11.18 -2.10 24.72
N GLU A 142 -10.72 -1.74 25.92
CA GLU A 142 -9.74 -2.54 26.66
C GLU A 142 -10.30 -3.88 27.15
N GLU A 143 -11.62 -4.02 27.31
CA GLU A 143 -12.29 -5.30 27.54
C GLU A 143 -12.36 -6.13 26.25
N ASP A 144 -12.84 -5.57 25.13
CA ASP A 144 -12.85 -6.23 23.81
C ASP A 144 -11.45 -6.78 23.42
N LEU A 145 -10.41 -5.99 23.68
CA LEU A 145 -9.02 -6.36 23.38
C LEU A 145 -8.48 -7.53 24.23
N ARG A 146 -9.09 -7.80 25.40
CA ARG A 146 -8.74 -8.96 26.25
C ARG A 146 -9.47 -10.23 25.82
N GLU A 147 -10.70 -10.12 25.33
CA GLU A 147 -11.55 -11.29 25.02
C GLU A 147 -11.23 -11.94 23.66
N GLY A 148 -10.80 -11.17 22.65
CA GLY A 148 -10.43 -11.75 21.36
C GLY A 148 -10.29 -10.73 20.23
N SER A 149 -9.16 -10.01 20.20
CA SER A 149 -9.00 -8.75 19.45
C SER A 149 -9.47 -8.75 17.99
N ARG A 150 -9.27 -9.82 17.21
CA ARG A 150 -9.54 -9.80 15.75
C ARG A 150 -11.02 -9.99 15.39
N GLN A 151 -11.68 -11.00 15.95
CA GLN A 151 -13.05 -11.37 15.58
C GLN A 151 -14.06 -10.31 16.04
N CYS A 152 -13.83 -9.71 17.20
CA CYS A 152 -14.67 -8.61 17.72
C CYS A 152 -14.57 -7.35 16.85
N LEU A 153 -13.39 -7.02 16.31
CA LEU A 153 -13.23 -5.88 15.38
C LEU A 153 -13.88 -6.15 14.03
N GLU A 154 -13.66 -7.31 13.43
CA GLU A 154 -14.32 -7.68 12.16
C GLU A 154 -15.86 -7.62 12.31
N ALA A 155 -16.43 -8.13 13.41
CA ALA A 155 -17.86 -8.08 13.69
C ALA A 155 -18.42 -6.66 13.95
N ARG A 156 -17.65 -5.77 14.60
CA ARG A 156 -18.10 -4.40 14.93
C ARG A 156 -17.89 -3.40 13.78
N PHE A 157 -17.09 -3.74 12.76
CA PHE A 157 -16.76 -2.83 11.66
C PHE A 157 -17.96 -2.37 10.83
N GLY A 158 -18.99 -3.22 10.64
CA GLY A 158 -20.24 -2.83 9.98
C GLY A 158 -20.97 -1.68 10.68
N PHE A 159 -21.06 -1.72 12.01
CA PHE A 159 -21.68 -0.66 12.81
C PHE A 159 -20.87 0.64 12.77
N LEU A 160 -19.54 0.56 12.73
CA LEU A 160 -18.69 1.73 12.58
C LEU A 160 -19.00 2.45 11.26
N VAL A 161 -19.05 1.73 10.14
CA VAL A 161 -19.33 2.33 8.81
C VAL A 161 -20.71 2.98 8.76
N GLU A 162 -21.73 2.41 9.43
CA GLU A 162 -23.05 3.04 9.57
C GLU A 162 -23.03 4.33 10.39
N ARG A 163 -22.25 4.38 11.48
CA ARG A 163 -22.05 5.63 12.23
C ARG A 163 -21.32 6.68 11.40
N LEU A 164 -20.33 6.29 10.60
CA LEU A 164 -19.68 7.21 9.66
C LEU A 164 -20.64 7.68 8.56
N GLN A 165 -21.50 6.82 8.03
CA GLN A 165 -22.46 7.19 6.98
C GLN A 165 -23.55 8.13 7.51
N SER A 166 -24.10 7.83 8.69
CA SER A 166 -25.15 8.64 9.35
C SER A 166 -24.63 9.99 9.88
N ALA A 167 -23.35 10.08 10.25
CA ALA A 167 -22.70 11.33 10.65
C ALA A 167 -22.09 12.14 9.49
N ASP A 168 -22.34 11.75 8.23
CA ASP A 168 -21.72 12.34 7.02
C ASP A 168 -20.17 12.38 7.06
N MET A 169 -19.54 11.33 7.55
CA MET A 169 -18.07 11.22 7.67
C MET A 169 -17.43 10.45 6.50
N LEU A 170 -18.17 10.14 5.43
CA LEU A 170 -17.66 9.48 4.22
C LEU A 170 -17.28 10.50 3.12
N PRO A 171 -16.31 10.22 2.23
CA PRO A 171 -15.56 8.98 2.09
C PRO A 171 -14.47 8.80 3.16
N ALA A 172 -14.23 7.56 3.56
CA ALA A 172 -13.25 7.19 4.58
C ALA A 172 -12.18 6.24 4.04
N ILE A 173 -10.93 6.41 4.48
CA ILE A 173 -9.86 5.41 4.32
C ILE A 173 -9.68 4.71 5.66
N VAL A 174 -9.65 3.39 5.65
CA VAL A 174 -9.49 2.53 6.83
C VAL A 174 -8.11 1.89 6.77
N PHE A 175 -7.19 2.37 7.60
CA PHE A 175 -5.84 1.85 7.70
C PHE A 175 -5.81 0.61 8.58
N HIS A 176 -5.34 -0.50 8.01
CA HIS A 176 -5.07 -1.74 8.72
C HIS A 176 -3.73 -2.31 8.21
N ASP A 177 -2.85 -2.67 9.13
CA ASP A 177 -1.43 -2.89 8.81
C ASP A 177 -1.15 -4.26 8.17
N SER A 178 -2.02 -5.25 8.40
CA SER A 178 -1.96 -6.56 7.73
C SER A 178 -2.87 -6.62 6.50
N ARG A 179 -2.33 -7.06 5.36
CA ARG A 179 -3.05 -7.30 4.09
C ARG A 179 -4.28 -8.20 4.27
N VAL A 180 -4.12 -9.31 4.97
CA VAL A 180 -5.20 -10.28 5.27
C VAL A 180 -6.28 -9.65 6.17
N GLY A 181 -5.92 -8.66 6.99
CA GLY A 181 -6.89 -7.87 7.74
C GLY A 181 -7.64 -6.85 6.89
N CYS A 182 -6.98 -6.23 5.90
CA CYS A 182 -7.65 -5.34 4.95
C CYS A 182 -8.73 -6.09 4.15
N GLU A 183 -8.38 -7.24 3.58
CA GLU A 183 -9.31 -8.12 2.88
C GLU A 183 -10.41 -8.63 3.82
N GLY A 184 -10.04 -9.11 5.02
CA GLY A 184 -11.00 -9.61 6.02
C GLY A 184 -12.05 -8.57 6.44
N LEU A 185 -11.63 -7.34 6.75
CA LEU A 185 -12.54 -6.24 7.10
C LEU A 185 -13.47 -5.89 5.94
N ALA A 186 -12.95 -5.78 4.71
CA ALA A 186 -13.74 -5.44 3.53
C ALA A 186 -14.75 -6.53 3.16
N ILE A 187 -14.35 -7.81 3.23
CA ILE A 187 -15.22 -8.97 3.01
C ILE A 187 -16.30 -9.04 4.09
N THR A 188 -15.96 -8.79 5.35
CA THR A 188 -16.92 -8.81 6.46
C THR A 188 -17.96 -7.70 6.31
N LEU A 189 -17.53 -6.49 5.94
CA LEU A 189 -18.43 -5.38 5.61
C LEU A 189 -19.35 -5.72 4.42
N GLY A 190 -18.80 -6.30 3.34
CA GLY A 190 -19.60 -6.71 2.18
C GLY A 190 -20.64 -7.80 2.51
N ASN A 191 -20.27 -8.79 3.32
CA ASN A 191 -21.18 -9.83 3.79
C ASN A 191 -22.29 -9.25 4.69
N TYR A 192 -21.93 -8.32 5.58
CA TYR A 192 -22.86 -7.62 6.45
C TYR A 192 -23.89 -6.78 5.67
N LEU A 193 -23.44 -6.02 4.66
CA LEU A 193 -24.34 -5.29 3.76
C LEU A 193 -25.19 -6.23 2.92
N ARG A 194 -24.62 -7.30 2.35
CA ARG A 194 -25.38 -8.31 1.59
C ARG A 194 -26.50 -8.92 2.42
N ALA A 195 -26.24 -9.28 3.67
CA ALA A 195 -27.26 -9.80 4.58
C ALA A 195 -28.40 -8.79 4.83
N LYS A 196 -28.09 -7.49 4.94
CA LYS A 196 -29.11 -6.43 5.01
C LYS A 196 -29.91 -6.28 3.70
N VAL A 197 -29.24 -6.29 2.55
CA VAL A 197 -29.90 -6.24 1.22
C VAL A 197 -30.85 -7.42 1.03
N GLU A 198 -30.43 -8.63 1.41
CA GLU A 198 -31.31 -9.79 1.35
C GLU A 198 -32.49 -9.70 2.31
N LYS A 199 -32.28 -9.17 3.54
CA LYS A 199 -33.38 -8.93 4.48
C LYS A 199 -34.39 -7.92 3.93
N TYR A 200 -33.92 -6.85 3.30
CA TYR A 200 -34.75 -5.86 2.62
C TYR A 200 -35.55 -6.47 1.44
N ARG A 201 -34.89 -7.28 0.60
CA ARG A 201 -35.54 -8.01 -0.52
C ARG A 201 -36.59 -9.04 -0.07
N ARG A 202 -36.53 -9.50 1.19
CA ARG A 202 -37.50 -10.42 1.81
C ARG A 202 -38.62 -9.70 2.58
N ASP A 203 -38.66 -8.37 2.62
CA ASP A 203 -39.73 -7.63 3.28
C ASP A 203 -41.03 -7.71 2.46
N GLU A 204 -42.03 -8.38 3.01
CA GLU A 204 -43.36 -8.59 2.40
C GLU A 204 -44.01 -7.27 1.95
N LYS A 205 -43.79 -6.16 2.69
CA LYS A 205 -44.36 -4.85 2.34
C LYS A 205 -43.76 -4.27 1.06
N ILE A 206 -42.53 -4.66 0.73
CA ILE A 206 -41.79 -4.16 -0.43
C ILE A 206 -42.08 -5.05 -1.63
N GLN A 207 -42.11 -6.37 -1.43
CA GLN A 207 -42.59 -7.31 -2.45
C GLN A 207 -44.03 -6.97 -2.88
N TYR A 208 -44.94 -6.75 -1.93
CA TYR A 208 -46.32 -6.32 -2.23
C TYR A 208 -46.39 -5.01 -3.03
N LYS A 209 -45.53 -4.02 -2.73
CA LYS A 209 -45.47 -2.76 -3.51
C LYS A 209 -44.97 -2.98 -4.92
N ILE A 210 -43.94 -3.82 -5.11
CA ILE A 210 -43.40 -4.16 -6.43
C ILE A 210 -44.47 -4.92 -7.24
N GLU A 211 -45.12 -5.92 -6.65
CA GLU A 211 -46.21 -6.67 -7.30
C GLU A 211 -47.40 -5.77 -7.66
N ALA A 212 -47.79 -4.84 -6.79
CA ALA A 212 -48.86 -3.88 -7.08
C ALA A 212 -48.52 -2.97 -8.26
N LEU A 213 -47.28 -2.45 -8.34
CA LEU A 213 -46.82 -1.60 -9.43
C LEU A 213 -46.63 -2.37 -10.75
N VAL A 214 -46.10 -3.60 -10.70
CA VAL A 214 -46.04 -4.50 -11.86
C VAL A 214 -47.45 -4.77 -12.40
N LYS A 215 -48.40 -5.10 -11.51
CA LYS A 215 -49.81 -5.29 -11.87
C LYS A 215 -50.49 -4.02 -12.39
N GLN A 216 -50.01 -2.83 -12.01
CA GLN A 216 -50.48 -1.56 -12.54
C GLN A 216 -49.91 -1.28 -13.94
N ARG A 217 -48.61 -1.56 -14.16
CA ARG A 217 -47.96 -1.47 -15.47
C ARG A 217 -48.57 -2.44 -16.48
N ASP A 218 -48.82 -3.68 -16.07
CA ASP A 218 -49.32 -4.74 -16.95
C ASP A 218 -50.81 -4.55 -17.35
N ARG A 219 -51.52 -3.62 -16.66
CA ARG A 219 -52.85 -3.16 -17.07
C ARG A 219 -52.81 -2.12 -18.19
N ILE A 220 -51.70 -1.41 -18.37
CA ILE A 220 -51.51 -0.46 -19.47
C ILE A 220 -51.14 -1.29 -20.72
N PRO A 221 -51.81 -1.11 -21.87
CA PRO A 221 -51.47 -1.82 -23.11
C PRO A 221 -50.00 -1.66 -23.52
N VAL A 222 -49.45 -2.62 -24.26
CA VAL A 222 -48.19 -2.42 -24.98
C VAL A 222 -48.55 -1.71 -26.29
N PRO A 223 -48.08 -0.48 -26.56
CA PRO A 223 -48.37 0.18 -27.82
C PRO A 223 -47.50 -0.45 -28.92
N GLU A 224 -48.15 -1.13 -29.87
CA GLU A 224 -47.48 -1.84 -30.96
C GLU A 224 -46.86 -0.89 -32.00
N GLY A 225 -47.40 0.33 -32.10
CA GLY A 225 -46.97 1.36 -33.02
C GLY A 225 -47.23 1.03 -34.50
N ARG A 226 -47.13 2.02 -35.39
CA ARG A 226 -47.14 1.80 -36.84
C ARG A 226 -45.83 2.26 -37.44
N VAL A 227 -45.06 1.32 -37.99
CA VAL A 227 -43.82 1.63 -38.70
C VAL A 227 -44.16 2.39 -39.98
N GLY A 228 -43.76 3.67 -40.04
CA GLY A 228 -43.86 4.48 -41.26
C GLY A 228 -42.90 3.97 -42.34
N LYS A 229 -43.07 4.44 -43.58
CA LYS A 229 -42.20 4.06 -44.71
C LYS A 229 -40.72 4.41 -44.48
N ASP A 230 -40.45 5.33 -43.57
CA ASP A 230 -39.12 5.83 -43.22
C ASP A 230 -38.50 5.09 -42.00
N GLY A 231 -39.12 4.00 -41.55
CA GLY A 231 -38.67 3.21 -40.39
C GLY A 231 -39.01 3.80 -39.02
N VAL A 232 -39.51 5.04 -38.97
CA VAL A 232 -39.95 5.70 -37.73
C VAL A 232 -41.27 5.10 -37.24
N VAL A 233 -41.31 4.71 -35.97
CA VAL A 233 -42.52 4.21 -35.31
C VAL A 233 -43.43 5.39 -34.96
N MET A 234 -44.55 5.51 -35.66
CA MET A 234 -45.59 6.51 -35.41
C MET A 234 -46.54 5.98 -34.33
N LEU A 235 -46.58 6.67 -33.19
CA LEU A 235 -47.50 6.43 -32.08
C LEU A 235 -48.69 7.39 -32.15
N LYS A 236 -49.87 6.95 -31.72
CA LYS A 236 -51.03 7.84 -31.51
C LYS A 236 -50.82 8.71 -30.24
N PRO A 237 -51.54 9.84 -30.09
CA PRO A 237 -51.48 10.64 -28.87
C PRO A 237 -51.81 9.83 -27.60
N GLU A 238 -52.83 8.98 -27.65
CA GLU A 238 -53.22 8.07 -26.55
C GLU A 238 -52.09 7.07 -26.20
N GLU A 239 -51.41 6.55 -27.21
CA GLU A 239 -50.29 5.62 -27.05
C GLU A 239 -49.04 6.31 -26.46
N PHE A 240 -48.90 7.63 -26.61
CA PHE A 240 -47.79 8.40 -26.05
C PHE A 240 -47.91 8.54 -24.52
N ASP A 241 -49.12 8.84 -24.03
CA ASP A 241 -49.41 8.91 -22.59
C ASP A 241 -49.22 7.52 -21.92
N ASP A 242 -49.66 6.45 -22.57
CA ASP A 242 -49.43 5.07 -22.12
C ASP A 242 -47.94 4.71 -22.04
N VAL A 243 -47.12 5.10 -23.03
CA VAL A 243 -45.65 4.96 -22.98
C VAL A 243 -45.06 5.75 -21.82
N GLN A 244 -45.51 6.99 -21.60
CA GLN A 244 -44.97 7.85 -20.55
C GLN A 244 -45.35 7.36 -19.14
N GLN A 245 -46.57 6.87 -18.95
CA GLN A 245 -47.01 6.22 -17.72
C GLN A 245 -46.28 4.89 -17.46
N ARG A 246 -46.11 4.04 -18.48
CA ARG A 246 -45.29 2.81 -18.36
C ARG A 246 -43.86 3.13 -17.97
N LYS A 247 -43.19 4.09 -18.64
CA LYS A 247 -41.85 4.54 -18.28
C LYS A 247 -41.76 5.05 -16.83
N SER A 248 -42.77 5.78 -16.36
CA SER A 248 -42.84 6.25 -14.97
C SER A 248 -43.01 5.10 -13.97
N LEU A 249 -43.83 4.09 -14.29
CA LEU A 249 -44.03 2.90 -13.47
C LEU A 249 -42.79 1.99 -13.48
N ASP A 250 -42.17 1.76 -14.63
CA ASP A 250 -40.93 0.99 -14.74
C ASP A 250 -39.78 1.70 -14.01
N ALA A 251 -39.70 3.03 -14.03
CA ALA A 251 -38.77 3.79 -13.20
C ALA A 251 -39.05 3.63 -11.70
N ALA A 252 -40.33 3.63 -11.27
CA ALA A 252 -40.71 3.39 -9.87
C ALA A 252 -40.43 1.94 -9.40
N ILE A 253 -40.66 0.95 -10.27
CA ILE A 253 -40.31 -0.46 -10.04
C ILE A 253 -38.80 -0.59 -9.92
N SER A 254 -38.04 0.02 -10.83
CA SER A 254 -36.57 0.03 -10.80
C SER A 254 -36.05 0.67 -9.52
N LEU A 255 -36.60 1.80 -9.08
CA LEU A 255 -36.23 2.45 -7.81
C LEU A 255 -36.50 1.59 -6.56
N LEU A 256 -37.51 0.71 -6.59
CA LEU A 256 -37.80 -0.23 -5.49
C LEU A 256 -36.97 -1.52 -5.58
N GLN A 257 -36.48 -1.88 -6.76
CA GLN A 257 -35.57 -3.02 -6.98
C GLN A 257 -34.09 -2.65 -6.77
N MET A 258 -33.73 -1.38 -6.99
CA MET A 258 -32.43 -0.82 -6.65
C MET A 258 -32.17 -0.96 -5.14
N ILE A 259 -30.92 -1.22 -4.79
CA ILE A 259 -30.52 -1.35 -3.39
C ILE A 259 -30.60 0.04 -2.73
N PRO A 260 -31.37 0.21 -1.63
CA PRO A 260 -31.40 1.47 -0.90
C PRO A 260 -30.02 1.96 -0.51
N ARG A 261 -29.86 3.29 -0.51
CA ARG A 261 -28.59 3.95 -0.20
C ARG A 261 -28.06 3.66 1.21
N GLU A 262 -28.92 3.19 2.11
CA GLU A 262 -28.61 2.71 3.46
C GLU A 262 -27.86 1.36 3.48
N PHE A 263 -27.82 0.63 2.36
CA PHE A 263 -27.13 -0.66 2.21
C PHE A 263 -25.99 -0.62 1.19
N THR A 264 -25.60 0.58 0.73
CA THR A 264 -24.41 0.81 -0.11
C THR A 264 -23.54 1.90 0.52
N VAL A 265 -22.23 1.75 0.43
CA VAL A 265 -21.26 2.68 1.02
C VAL A 265 -20.90 3.75 -0.02
N THR A 266 -21.87 4.56 -0.41
CA THR A 266 -21.70 5.63 -1.40
C THR A 266 -21.68 7.02 -0.74
N PRO A 267 -20.74 7.92 -1.10
CA PRO A 267 -20.73 9.33 -0.66
C PRO A 267 -22.03 10.08 -0.99
N GLN A 268 -22.29 11.20 -0.31
CA GLN A 268 -23.54 11.97 -0.51
C GLN A 268 -23.72 12.44 -1.95
N GLY A 269 -24.96 12.27 -2.46
CA GLY A 269 -25.36 12.70 -3.80
C GLY A 269 -24.93 11.81 -4.97
N ARG A 270 -24.40 10.60 -4.73
CA ARG A 270 -23.93 9.68 -5.79
C ARG A 270 -24.76 8.41 -5.92
N THR A 271 -24.81 7.88 -7.14
CA THR A 271 -25.41 6.59 -7.50
C THR A 271 -24.45 5.42 -7.27
N GLN A 272 -25.02 4.23 -7.06
CA GLN A 272 -24.29 2.97 -7.05
C GLN A 272 -23.54 2.74 -8.38
N LEU A 273 -22.44 1.99 -8.37
CA LEU A 273 -21.81 1.46 -9.58
C LEU A 273 -22.65 0.31 -10.15
N THR A 274 -22.92 0.34 -11.44
CA THR A 274 -23.44 -0.84 -12.18
C THR A 274 -22.30 -1.75 -12.63
N ASP A 275 -22.61 -3.02 -12.94
CA ASP A 275 -21.63 -3.95 -13.50
C ASP A 275 -21.02 -3.40 -14.81
N SER A 276 -21.83 -2.82 -15.70
CA SER A 276 -21.36 -2.26 -16.98
C SER A 276 -20.45 -1.03 -16.81
N GLU A 277 -20.76 -0.11 -15.89
CA GLU A 277 -19.86 1.01 -15.56
C GLU A 277 -18.52 0.52 -14.99
N LEU A 278 -18.52 -0.64 -14.32
CA LEU A 278 -17.32 -1.23 -13.76
C LEU A 278 -16.53 -2.00 -14.82
N GLU A 279 -17.20 -2.68 -15.75
CA GLU A 279 -16.58 -3.31 -16.93
C GLU A 279 -15.82 -2.28 -17.79
N GLU A 280 -16.38 -1.08 -18.00
CA GLU A 280 -15.70 0.03 -18.71
C GLU A 280 -14.42 0.53 -18.02
N GLU A 281 -14.27 0.34 -16.70
CA GLU A 281 -13.07 0.73 -15.94
C GLU A 281 -11.95 -0.33 -15.99
N PHE A 282 -12.25 -1.57 -16.39
CA PHE A 282 -11.27 -2.65 -16.55
C PHE A 282 -10.89 -2.86 -18.03
N ASP A 283 -9.66 -3.30 -18.30
CA ASP A 283 -9.20 -3.59 -19.67
C ASP A 283 -9.59 -5.03 -20.06
N GLU A 284 -10.65 -5.16 -20.87
CA GLU A 284 -11.17 -6.43 -21.40
C GLU A 284 -10.08 -7.40 -21.91
N LYS A 285 -8.99 -6.86 -22.49
CA LYS A 285 -7.98 -7.65 -23.19
C LYS A 285 -6.82 -8.08 -22.29
N ARG A 286 -6.68 -7.49 -21.10
CA ARG A 286 -5.49 -7.66 -20.26
C ARG A 286 -5.77 -8.11 -18.84
N ASP A 287 -6.80 -7.57 -18.21
CA ASP A 287 -7.18 -7.88 -16.82
C ASP A 287 -8.68 -7.56 -16.64
N PRO A 288 -9.58 -8.42 -17.18
CA PRO A 288 -11.01 -8.12 -17.26
C PRO A 288 -11.69 -8.12 -15.89
N PHE A 289 -12.80 -7.39 -15.79
CA PHE A 289 -13.67 -7.46 -14.62
C PHE A 289 -14.18 -8.91 -14.42
N ASN A 290 -13.82 -9.53 -13.29
CA ASN A 290 -14.33 -10.83 -12.91
C ASN A 290 -15.50 -10.69 -11.91
N PRO A 291 -16.78 -10.83 -12.34
CA PRO A 291 -17.94 -10.73 -11.45
C PRO A 291 -18.03 -11.86 -10.41
N GLY A 292 -17.24 -12.93 -10.55
CA GLY A 292 -17.09 -13.98 -9.54
C GLY A 292 -16.06 -13.66 -8.45
N HIS A 293 -15.17 -12.68 -8.66
CA HIS A 293 -14.11 -12.37 -7.71
C HIS A 293 -14.61 -11.48 -6.57
N VAL A 294 -14.41 -11.92 -5.32
CA VAL A 294 -15.00 -11.26 -4.13
C VAL A 294 -14.64 -9.78 -4.07
N LEU A 295 -13.37 -9.41 -4.27
CA LEU A 295 -12.93 -8.00 -4.20
C LEU A 295 -13.44 -7.13 -5.36
N HIS A 296 -13.89 -7.72 -6.46
CA HIS A 296 -14.52 -7.00 -7.56
C HIS A 296 -15.99 -6.71 -7.24
N ILE A 297 -16.71 -7.70 -6.71
CA ILE A 297 -18.08 -7.54 -6.22
C ILE A 297 -18.17 -6.42 -5.16
N LEU A 298 -17.17 -6.31 -4.26
CA LEU A 298 -17.15 -5.27 -3.23
C LEU A 298 -17.17 -3.83 -3.77
N LEU A 299 -16.60 -3.58 -4.97
CA LEU A 299 -16.61 -2.26 -5.59
C LEU A 299 -18.04 -1.77 -5.89
N LEU A 300 -18.93 -2.68 -6.27
CA LEU A 300 -20.36 -2.41 -6.50
C LEU A 300 -21.10 -1.96 -5.22
N TYR A 301 -20.59 -2.31 -4.05
CA TYR A 301 -21.10 -1.85 -2.75
C TYR A 301 -20.44 -0.55 -2.26
N GLY A 302 -19.51 0.03 -3.03
CA GLY A 302 -18.74 1.22 -2.65
C GLY A 302 -17.54 0.92 -1.75
N ILE A 303 -17.07 -0.33 -1.70
CA ILE A 303 -15.97 -0.80 -0.85
C ILE A 303 -14.76 -1.18 -1.71
N GLY A 304 -13.62 -0.52 -1.51
CA GLY A 304 -12.34 -0.88 -2.14
C GLY A 304 -11.33 -1.48 -1.16
N VAL A 305 -10.35 -2.23 -1.68
CA VAL A 305 -9.17 -2.68 -0.94
C VAL A 305 -7.91 -2.17 -1.63
N HIS A 306 -6.89 -1.73 -0.91
CA HIS A 306 -5.63 -1.28 -1.52
C HIS A 306 -4.40 -1.68 -0.70
N HIS A 307 -3.61 -2.62 -1.20
CA HIS A 307 -2.29 -2.95 -0.67
C HIS A 307 -1.38 -3.51 -1.75
N ALA A 308 -0.06 -3.47 -1.52
CA ALA A 308 0.96 -3.89 -2.48
C ALA A 308 0.81 -5.34 -3.00
N GLY A 309 0.10 -6.21 -2.27
CA GLY A 309 -0.22 -7.57 -2.73
C GLY A 309 -1.28 -7.68 -3.84
N LEU A 310 -2.02 -6.60 -4.17
CA LEU A 310 -3.05 -6.62 -5.21
C LEU A 310 -2.51 -6.22 -6.58
N PRO A 311 -3.11 -6.74 -7.69
CA PRO A 311 -2.78 -6.34 -9.05
C PRO A 311 -2.73 -4.82 -9.23
N ALA A 312 -1.76 -4.35 -10.03
CA ALA A 312 -1.59 -2.92 -10.27
C ALA A 312 -2.82 -2.29 -10.95
N VAL A 313 -3.50 -3.03 -11.83
CA VAL A 313 -4.73 -2.60 -12.51
C VAL A 313 -5.86 -2.39 -11.49
N TYR A 314 -6.17 -3.39 -10.66
CA TYR A 314 -7.17 -3.27 -9.59
C TYR A 314 -6.92 -2.07 -8.67
N ARG A 315 -5.65 -1.84 -8.26
CA ARG A 315 -5.29 -0.67 -7.44
C ARG A 315 -5.55 0.65 -8.16
N GLN A 316 -5.25 0.74 -9.46
CA GLN A 316 -5.56 1.93 -10.27
C GLN A 316 -7.07 2.17 -10.40
N VAL A 317 -7.87 1.11 -10.56
CA VAL A 317 -9.35 1.20 -10.59
C VAL A 317 -9.87 1.73 -9.25
N VAL A 318 -9.46 1.14 -8.12
CA VAL A 318 -9.82 1.63 -6.77
C VAL A 318 -9.44 3.11 -6.59
N GLU A 319 -8.26 3.49 -7.06
CA GLU A 319 -7.80 4.88 -7.02
C GLU A 319 -8.64 5.85 -7.86
N ARG A 320 -9.06 5.45 -9.08
CA ARG A 320 -9.96 6.27 -9.92
C ARG A 320 -11.35 6.37 -9.30
N LEU A 321 -11.96 5.25 -8.94
CA LEU A 321 -13.31 5.19 -8.36
C LEU A 321 -13.43 5.96 -7.04
N PHE A 322 -12.37 5.97 -6.20
CA PHE A 322 -12.35 6.79 -4.98
C PHE A 322 -12.27 8.30 -5.29
N ARG A 323 -11.41 8.72 -6.24
CA ARG A 323 -11.34 10.13 -6.68
C ARG A 323 -12.64 10.60 -7.32
N MET A 324 -13.33 9.72 -8.06
CA MET A 324 -14.67 9.95 -8.62
C MET A 324 -15.80 9.94 -7.57
N GLN A 325 -15.49 9.67 -6.30
CA GLN A 325 -16.46 9.56 -5.20
C GLN A 325 -17.50 8.44 -5.41
N ARG A 326 -17.15 7.37 -6.13
CA ARG A 326 -17.99 6.16 -6.26
C ARG A 326 -17.77 5.18 -5.09
N LEU A 327 -16.56 5.15 -4.51
CA LEU A 327 -16.24 4.40 -3.29
C LEU A 327 -16.40 5.29 -2.06
N GLY A 328 -17.10 4.82 -1.03
CA GLY A 328 -17.24 5.49 0.25
C GLY A 328 -16.28 4.97 1.32
N VAL A 329 -15.83 3.72 1.22
CA VAL A 329 -14.81 3.14 2.12
C VAL A 329 -13.73 2.44 1.31
N VAL A 330 -12.46 2.73 1.61
CA VAL A 330 -11.31 1.97 1.11
C VAL A 330 -10.49 1.45 2.28
N VAL A 331 -10.32 0.13 2.38
CA VAL A 331 -9.49 -0.50 3.40
C VAL A 331 -8.08 -0.72 2.85
N SER A 332 -7.06 -0.22 3.54
CA SER A 332 -5.71 -0.13 2.97
C SER A 332 -4.58 -0.35 3.98
N THR A 333 -3.43 -0.81 3.50
CA THR A 333 -2.19 -0.79 4.27
C THR A 333 -1.56 0.60 4.28
N SER A 334 -0.79 0.88 5.33
CA SER A 334 -0.02 2.12 5.56
C SER A 334 0.72 2.69 4.36
N THR A 335 1.15 1.84 3.44
CA THR A 335 1.75 2.21 2.15
C THR A 335 0.96 3.24 1.34
N LEU A 336 -0.38 3.27 1.44
CA LEU A 336 -1.21 4.23 0.71
C LEU A 336 -1.09 5.66 1.26
N ALA A 337 -0.69 5.82 2.52
CA ALA A 337 -0.35 7.13 3.08
C ALA A 337 0.87 7.76 2.39
N LEU A 338 1.72 6.97 1.71
CA LEU A 338 2.94 7.42 1.04
C LEU A 338 2.70 7.59 -0.48
N GLY A 339 2.78 8.82 -0.97
CA GLY A 339 2.97 9.12 -2.40
C GLY A 339 1.76 9.07 -3.34
N ILE A 340 0.56 8.64 -2.91
CA ILE A 340 -0.65 8.61 -3.78
C ILE A 340 -1.54 9.83 -3.50
N ASN A 341 -2.13 10.45 -4.53
CA ASN A 341 -3.16 11.49 -4.34
C ASN A 341 -4.54 10.85 -4.12
N MET A 342 -4.88 10.58 -2.85
CA MET A 342 -6.17 10.04 -2.41
C MET A 342 -6.59 10.69 -1.07
N PRO A 343 -7.18 11.89 -1.08
CA PRO A 343 -7.67 12.56 0.13
C PRO A 343 -9.09 12.08 0.50
N SER A 344 -9.31 11.85 1.80
CA SER A 344 -10.56 11.35 2.38
C SER A 344 -11.18 12.39 3.31
N LYS A 345 -12.46 12.25 3.65
CA LYS A 345 -13.08 13.05 4.73
C LYS A 345 -12.63 12.53 6.10
N THR A 346 -12.46 11.21 6.21
CA THR A 346 -12.09 10.51 7.45
C THR A 346 -10.95 9.51 7.25
N SER A 347 -9.98 9.51 8.15
CA SER A 347 -9.01 8.42 8.32
C SER A 347 -9.38 7.58 9.55
N VAL A 348 -9.60 6.28 9.36
CA VAL A 348 -9.89 5.32 10.44
C VAL A 348 -8.65 4.47 10.67
N PHE A 349 -8.26 4.31 11.93
CA PHE A 349 -7.17 3.44 12.37
C PHE A 349 -7.78 2.17 12.96
N ALA A 350 -7.60 1.03 12.29
CA ALA A 350 -8.22 -0.24 12.65
C ALA A 350 -7.19 -1.23 13.22
N GLY A 351 -7.33 -1.55 14.50
CA GLY A 351 -6.47 -2.47 15.25
C GLY A 351 -5.14 -1.85 15.72
N ASP A 352 -4.54 -2.45 16.76
CA ASP A 352 -3.20 -2.07 17.20
C ASP A 352 -2.10 -2.82 16.40
N SER A 353 -1.02 -2.11 16.09
CA SER A 353 0.17 -2.64 15.44
C SER A 353 1.43 -2.04 16.06
N ILE A 354 2.51 -2.82 16.11
CA ILE A 354 3.84 -2.33 16.48
C ILE A 354 4.39 -1.34 15.47
N TYR A 355 3.99 -1.42 14.20
CA TYR A 355 4.48 -0.57 13.12
C TYR A 355 3.81 0.81 13.10
N LEU A 356 2.57 0.92 13.60
CA LEU A 356 1.86 2.19 13.77
C LEU A 356 2.60 3.09 14.77
N SER A 357 3.54 3.87 14.24
CA SER A 357 4.37 4.87 14.92
C SER A 357 3.73 6.26 14.82
N PRO A 358 4.15 7.26 15.62
CA PRO A 358 3.65 8.63 15.49
C PRO A 358 3.86 9.21 14.08
N MET A 359 4.99 8.92 13.44
CA MET A 359 5.25 9.29 12.05
C MET A 359 4.22 8.69 11.08
N GLN A 360 3.97 7.38 11.18
CA GLN A 360 3.00 6.70 10.32
C GLN A 360 1.58 7.21 10.59
N PHE A 361 1.21 7.36 11.86
CA PHE A 361 -0.07 7.95 12.26
C PHE A 361 -0.28 9.34 11.65
N GLN A 362 0.71 10.23 11.70
CA GLN A 362 0.59 11.57 11.10
C GLN A 362 0.47 11.52 9.56
N GLN A 363 1.14 10.60 8.88
CA GLN A 363 1.00 10.41 7.42
C GLN A 363 -0.39 9.87 7.04
N GLU A 364 -0.92 8.92 7.81
CA GLU A 364 -2.25 8.32 7.62
C GLU A 364 -3.38 9.31 8.00
N ALA A 365 -3.22 10.04 9.09
CA ALA A 365 -4.14 11.08 9.55
C ALA A 365 -4.17 12.29 8.61
N GLY A 366 -3.02 12.66 8.03
CA GLY A 366 -2.91 13.72 7.02
C GLY A 366 -3.63 13.42 5.70
N ARG A 367 -4.27 12.25 5.57
CA ARG A 367 -5.20 11.93 4.47
C ARG A 367 -6.64 12.34 4.75
N ALA A 368 -6.99 12.71 5.97
CA ALA A 368 -8.30 13.22 6.33
C ALA A 368 -8.40 14.74 6.08
N GLY A 369 -9.56 15.19 5.60
CA GLY A 369 -9.84 16.58 5.23
C GLY A 369 -9.52 16.88 3.76
N ARG A 370 -10.55 16.87 2.89
CA ARG A 370 -10.39 17.22 1.47
C ARG A 370 -10.44 18.74 1.30
N ARG A 371 -9.33 19.31 0.84
CA ARG A 371 -9.18 20.76 0.57
C ARG A 371 -10.33 21.29 -0.29
N GLY A 372 -11.03 22.32 0.19
CA GLY A 372 -12.14 22.97 -0.52
C GLY A 372 -13.48 22.20 -0.49
N PHE A 373 -13.54 21.01 0.13
CA PHE A 373 -14.76 20.22 0.26
C PHE A 373 -15.17 19.99 1.72
N ASP A 374 -14.20 19.75 2.61
CA ASP A 374 -14.45 19.50 4.03
C ASP A 374 -13.93 20.67 4.87
N LEU A 375 -14.70 21.08 5.89
CA LEU A 375 -14.29 22.13 6.85
C LEU A 375 -13.16 21.66 7.79
N ARG A 376 -13.10 20.36 8.05
CA ARG A 376 -12.11 19.68 8.89
C ARG A 376 -11.99 18.21 8.46
N GLY A 377 -10.85 17.59 8.74
CA GLY A 377 -10.69 16.14 8.65
C GLY A 377 -11.12 15.44 9.94
N HIS A 378 -11.50 14.18 9.82
CA HIS A 378 -11.81 13.33 10.98
C HIS A 378 -10.83 12.17 11.12
N ILE A 379 -10.40 11.91 12.35
CA ILE A 379 -9.59 10.76 12.74
C ILE A 379 -10.44 9.87 13.62
N VAL A 380 -10.50 8.57 13.34
CA VAL A 380 -11.29 7.63 14.16
C VAL A 380 -10.41 6.46 14.61
N PHE A 381 -10.31 6.25 15.91
CA PHE A 381 -9.62 5.11 16.50
C PHE A 381 -10.59 3.94 16.71
N PHE A 382 -10.26 2.78 16.14
CA PHE A 382 -11.08 1.56 16.20
C PHE A 382 -10.22 0.36 16.62
N GLY A 383 -10.40 -0.13 17.85
CA GLY A 383 -9.62 -1.27 18.35
C GLY A 383 -8.18 -0.95 18.75
N LEU A 384 -7.92 0.29 19.21
CA LEU A 384 -6.64 0.68 19.80
C LEU A 384 -6.81 0.98 21.29
N ALA A 385 -5.86 0.51 22.11
CA ALA A 385 -5.84 0.83 23.53
C ALA A 385 -5.58 2.32 23.78
N GLY A 386 -6.21 2.91 24.80
CA GLY A 386 -6.11 4.35 25.09
C GLY A 386 -4.66 4.83 25.25
N LYS A 387 -3.81 4.03 25.93
CA LYS A 387 -2.36 4.32 26.09
C LYS A 387 -1.58 4.39 24.77
N LYS A 388 -2.01 3.68 23.73
CA LYS A 388 -1.41 3.76 22.38
C LYS A 388 -1.84 5.07 21.73
N VAL A 389 -3.15 5.39 21.77
CA VAL A 389 -3.71 6.64 21.21
C VAL A 389 -3.06 7.87 21.84
N GLN A 390 -2.89 7.91 23.17
CA GLN A 390 -2.22 9.01 23.87
C GLN A 390 -0.80 9.27 23.33
N ARG A 391 -0.02 8.20 23.08
CA ARG A 391 1.34 8.30 22.49
C ARG A 391 1.33 8.70 21.02
N LEU A 392 0.30 8.37 20.25
CA LEU A 392 0.20 8.78 18.85
C LEU A 392 -0.16 10.26 18.70
N LEU A 393 -0.99 10.80 19.60
CA LEU A 393 -1.41 12.20 19.60
C LEU A 393 -0.30 13.17 20.06
N VAL A 394 0.54 12.78 21.02
CA VAL A 394 1.65 13.60 21.55
C VAL A 394 3.02 13.23 20.94
N GLY A 395 3.11 12.13 20.20
CA GLY A 395 4.37 11.60 19.70
C GLY A 395 5.08 12.56 18.73
N GLU A 396 6.27 13.01 19.12
CA GLU A 396 7.15 13.81 18.26
C GLU A 396 7.50 13.03 16.98
N LEU A 397 7.65 13.77 15.87
CA LEU A 397 8.22 13.19 14.66
C LEU A 397 9.67 12.78 14.94
N PRO A 398 10.10 11.59 14.46
CA PRO A 398 11.50 11.19 14.59
C PRO A 398 12.37 12.23 13.89
N ARG A 399 13.40 12.71 14.61
CA ARG A 399 14.40 13.59 14.02
C ARG A 399 15.08 12.83 12.89
N LEU A 400 15.16 13.46 11.72
CA LEU A 400 15.94 12.92 10.62
C LEU A 400 17.41 13.08 10.99
N GLU A 401 18.00 11.99 11.46
CA GLU A 401 19.40 11.87 11.85
C GLU A 401 20.03 10.78 10.98
N GLY A 402 21.16 11.07 10.32
CA GLY A 402 21.78 10.10 9.41
C GLY A 402 22.95 10.63 8.61
N SER A 403 24.15 10.14 8.92
CA SER A 403 25.33 10.29 8.08
C SER A 403 25.37 9.21 7.00
N ILE A 404 25.88 9.52 5.80
CA ILE A 404 26.23 8.48 4.82
C ILE A 404 27.44 7.70 5.38
N PRO A 405 27.34 6.39 5.67
CA PRO A 405 28.47 5.63 6.17
C PRO A 405 29.50 5.41 5.06
N MET A 406 30.75 5.82 5.28
CA MET A 406 31.86 5.33 4.46
C MET A 406 32.08 3.84 4.76
N THR A 407 31.92 2.99 3.74
CA THR A 407 32.25 1.54 3.81
C THR A 407 33.41 1.21 2.89
N ALA A 408 33.97 0.01 3.00
CA ALA A 408 35.04 -0.43 2.12
C ALA A 408 34.57 -0.52 0.65
N SER A 409 33.34 -1.00 0.41
CA SER A 409 32.77 -1.02 -0.95
C SER A 409 32.48 0.37 -1.51
N LEU A 410 32.17 1.36 -0.68
CA LEU A 410 32.02 2.76 -1.14
C LEU A 410 33.37 3.36 -1.52
N ALA A 411 34.39 3.22 -0.66
CA ALA A 411 35.74 3.71 -0.95
C ALA A 411 36.31 3.08 -2.24
N LEU A 412 36.10 1.78 -2.43
CA LEU A 412 36.52 1.06 -3.64
C LEU A 412 35.81 1.57 -4.90
N ARG A 413 34.48 1.80 -4.85
CA ARG A 413 33.71 2.37 -5.98
C ARG A 413 34.18 3.78 -6.37
N LEU A 414 34.50 4.62 -5.39
CA LEU A 414 35.05 5.96 -5.63
C LEU A 414 36.40 5.89 -6.35
N LEU A 415 37.31 5.02 -5.90
CA LEU A 415 38.61 4.80 -6.55
C LEU A 415 38.49 4.20 -7.97
N MET A 416 37.58 3.24 -8.16
CA MET A 416 37.27 2.69 -9.49
C MET A 416 36.79 3.77 -10.44
N LYS A 417 35.93 4.69 -9.99
CA LYS A 417 35.45 5.81 -10.81
C LYS A 417 36.58 6.81 -11.12
N ALA A 418 37.46 7.06 -10.15
CA ALA A 418 38.58 7.97 -10.29
C ALA A 418 39.60 7.54 -11.35
N GLN A 419 39.89 6.24 -11.46
CA GLN A 419 40.79 5.68 -12.49
C GLN A 419 40.33 5.97 -13.93
N VAL A 420 39.04 6.24 -14.14
CA VAL A 420 38.48 6.55 -15.46
C VAL A 420 38.62 8.04 -15.82
N LEU A 421 39.04 8.89 -14.87
CA LEU A 421 39.01 10.35 -14.99
C LEU A 421 40.41 10.95 -15.09
N PRO A 422 40.64 11.94 -15.97
CA PRO A 422 41.96 12.57 -16.15
C PRO A 422 42.42 13.38 -14.92
N GLN A 423 41.49 13.78 -14.04
CA GLN A 423 41.77 14.46 -12.76
C GLN A 423 41.31 13.59 -11.58
N ALA A 424 41.89 12.39 -11.48
CA ALA A 424 41.47 11.38 -10.50
C ALA A 424 41.55 11.85 -9.05
N GLU A 425 42.63 12.55 -8.67
CA GLU A 425 42.84 12.99 -7.27
C GLU A 425 41.91 14.14 -6.87
N ASP A 426 41.68 15.11 -7.76
CA ASP A 426 40.70 16.19 -7.54
C ASP A 426 39.28 15.63 -7.45
N PHE A 427 38.91 14.69 -8.32
CA PHE A 427 37.60 14.04 -8.28
C PHE A 427 37.38 13.30 -6.95
N VAL A 428 38.35 12.50 -6.48
CA VAL A 428 38.22 11.79 -5.19
C VAL A 428 38.17 12.79 -4.03
N SER A 429 39.03 13.80 -4.03
CA SER A 429 39.05 14.83 -2.99
C SER A 429 37.72 15.58 -2.92
N GLN A 430 37.19 16.02 -4.06
CA GLN A 430 35.87 16.65 -4.13
C GLN A 430 34.74 15.69 -3.79
N ALA A 431 34.80 14.42 -4.18
CA ALA A 431 33.76 13.43 -3.88
C ALA A 431 33.73 13.09 -2.38
N VAL A 432 34.90 12.90 -1.75
CA VAL A 432 35.01 12.67 -0.29
C VAL A 432 34.63 13.93 0.47
N ALA A 433 35.10 15.12 0.05
CA ALA A 433 34.69 16.39 0.65
C ALA A 433 33.17 16.61 0.53
N ARG A 434 32.55 16.30 -0.62
CA ARG A 434 31.10 16.33 -0.78
C ARG A 434 30.39 15.29 0.08
N LEU A 435 30.86 14.05 0.17
CA LEU A 435 30.28 13.04 1.06
C LEU A 435 30.38 13.44 2.55
N ALA A 436 31.47 14.10 2.92
CA ALA A 436 31.72 14.63 4.27
C ALA A 436 30.91 15.90 4.57
N SER A 437 30.66 16.78 3.59
CA SER A 437 29.96 18.06 3.76
C SER A 437 28.47 18.07 3.37
N CYS A 438 28.00 17.06 2.63
CA CYS A 438 26.61 16.93 2.18
C CYS A 438 25.70 15.93 2.94
N PRO A 439 25.98 15.44 4.17
CA PRO A 439 24.89 14.86 4.95
C PRO A 439 23.93 16.00 5.31
N PHE A 440 22.73 16.00 4.71
CA PHE A 440 21.61 16.88 5.08
C PHE A 440 21.30 16.82 6.59
N PHE A 441 21.75 15.73 7.24
CA PHE A 441 21.59 15.43 8.65
C PHE A 441 22.96 15.08 9.25
N CYS A 442 23.69 16.08 9.74
CA CYS A 442 25.00 15.91 10.37
C CYS A 442 24.86 16.01 11.89
N PRO A 443 24.62 14.91 12.65
CA PRO A 443 24.36 14.99 14.09
C PRO A 443 25.52 15.57 14.92
N SER A 444 26.75 15.57 14.40
CA SER A 444 27.91 16.19 15.05
C SER A 444 28.88 16.83 14.04
N LYS A 445 29.53 17.92 14.46
CA LYS A 445 30.59 18.64 13.71
C LYS A 445 31.83 17.77 13.39
N SER A 446 32.01 16.65 14.10
CA SER A 446 33.11 15.69 13.93
C SER A 446 32.94 14.76 12.72
N ILE A 447 31.72 14.56 12.23
CA ILE A 447 31.41 13.56 11.20
C ILE A 447 32.16 13.80 9.87
N PRO A 448 32.32 15.03 9.34
CA PRO A 448 33.07 15.26 8.11
C PRO A 448 34.53 14.75 8.23
N PHE A 449 35.17 15.05 9.36
CA PHE A 449 36.53 14.60 9.69
C PHE A 449 36.58 13.09 9.90
N GLN A 450 35.53 12.51 10.50
CA GLN A 450 35.39 11.06 10.68
C GLN A 450 35.31 10.32 9.34
N GLN A 451 34.48 10.77 8.41
CA GLN A 451 34.34 10.16 7.08
C GLN A 451 35.66 10.23 6.28
N ALA A 452 36.41 11.32 6.41
CA ALA A 452 37.74 11.43 5.80
C ALA A 452 38.76 10.44 6.39
N HIS A 453 38.81 10.29 7.72
CA HIS A 453 39.68 9.31 8.39
C HIS A 453 39.29 7.86 8.06
N LEU A 454 37.98 7.57 7.99
CA LEU A 454 37.46 6.28 7.56
C LEU A 454 37.81 5.97 6.11
N PHE A 455 37.67 6.93 5.19
CA PHE A 455 38.10 6.76 3.80
C PHE A 455 39.59 6.41 3.72
N GLN A 456 40.47 7.16 4.39
CA GLN A 456 41.90 6.85 4.45
C GLN A 456 42.19 5.45 5.01
N PHE A 457 41.44 5.03 6.04
CA PHE A 457 41.52 3.69 6.60
C PHE A 457 41.12 2.61 5.58
N PHE A 458 39.98 2.75 4.91
CA PHE A 458 39.51 1.77 3.93
C PHE A 458 40.43 1.70 2.71
N VAL A 459 40.98 2.81 2.22
CA VAL A 459 41.96 2.79 1.12
C VAL A 459 43.21 1.98 1.51
N ARG A 460 43.72 2.14 2.74
CA ARG A 460 44.86 1.36 3.26
C ARG A 460 44.50 -0.13 3.41
N HIS A 461 43.30 -0.45 3.89
CA HIS A 461 42.84 -1.83 4.03
C HIS A 461 42.65 -2.51 2.66
N LEU A 462 42.01 -1.86 1.70
CA LEU A 462 41.84 -2.34 0.33
C LEU A 462 43.17 -2.58 -0.38
N PHE A 463 44.18 -1.77 -0.10
CA PHE A 463 45.54 -2.00 -0.58
C PHE A 463 46.20 -3.21 0.08
N ALA A 464 46.08 -3.36 1.41
CA ALA A 464 46.65 -4.48 2.15
C ALA A 464 46.06 -5.85 1.76
N GLU A 465 44.75 -5.92 1.47
CA GLU A 465 44.07 -7.14 1.02
C GLU A 465 44.18 -7.40 -0.51
N GLY A 466 44.92 -6.56 -1.24
CA GLY A 466 45.15 -6.75 -2.69
C GLY A 466 43.95 -6.42 -3.59
N PHE A 467 43.01 -5.58 -3.15
CA PHE A 467 41.98 -4.99 -4.02
C PHE A 467 42.54 -3.83 -4.88
N LEU A 468 43.64 -3.22 -4.43
CA LEU A 468 44.37 -2.15 -5.11
C LEU A 468 45.83 -2.55 -5.28
N GLY A 469 46.37 -2.44 -6.50
CA GLY A 469 47.78 -2.69 -6.79
C GLY A 469 48.71 -1.50 -6.47
N PRO A 470 50.03 -1.65 -6.63
CA PRO A 470 51.03 -0.61 -6.27
C PRO A 470 50.80 0.75 -6.95
N ALA A 471 50.38 0.75 -8.22
CA ALA A 471 50.00 1.95 -8.98
C ALA A 471 48.56 2.42 -8.70
N ARG A 472 47.96 2.01 -7.57
CA ARG A 472 46.55 2.18 -7.19
C ARG A 472 45.53 1.57 -8.17
N GLN A 473 45.97 0.77 -9.16
CA GLN A 473 45.12 0.07 -10.13
C GLN A 473 44.20 -0.95 -9.45
N VAL A 474 42.95 -1.08 -9.92
CA VAL A 474 41.94 -1.99 -9.35
C VAL A 474 42.18 -3.44 -9.82
N THR A 475 42.15 -4.40 -8.91
CA THR A 475 42.35 -5.82 -9.24
C THR A 475 41.05 -6.49 -9.71
N ASP A 476 41.14 -7.66 -10.37
CA ASP A 476 39.97 -8.26 -11.05
C ASP A 476 38.81 -8.63 -10.10
N TYR A 477 39.10 -8.93 -8.82
CA TYR A 477 38.06 -9.19 -7.82
C TYR A 477 37.41 -7.92 -7.24
N ALA A 478 38.08 -6.77 -7.29
CA ALA A 478 37.52 -5.53 -6.77
C ALA A 478 36.27 -5.08 -7.55
N GLY A 479 36.19 -5.40 -8.85
CA GLY A 479 34.97 -5.21 -9.64
C GLY A 479 33.79 -6.06 -9.17
N PHE A 480 34.02 -7.26 -8.61
CA PHE A 480 32.97 -8.07 -7.99
C PHE A 480 32.43 -7.42 -6.72
N VAL A 481 33.33 -7.05 -5.80
CA VAL A 481 32.97 -6.44 -4.51
C VAL A 481 32.23 -5.12 -4.71
N ALA A 482 32.70 -4.27 -5.62
CA ALA A 482 32.05 -3.02 -5.97
C ALA A 482 30.68 -3.20 -6.64
N HIS A 483 30.47 -4.29 -7.39
CA HIS A 483 29.17 -4.61 -7.97
C HIS A 483 28.20 -5.11 -6.91
N VAL A 484 28.59 -6.11 -6.10
CA VAL A 484 27.78 -6.72 -5.03
C VAL A 484 28.02 -6.00 -3.69
N TRP A 485 27.90 -4.67 -3.70
CA TRP A 485 28.19 -3.83 -2.52
C TRP A 485 27.14 -3.93 -1.41
N TRP A 486 25.91 -4.34 -1.74
CA TRP A 486 24.80 -4.48 -0.78
C TRP A 486 24.90 -5.75 0.10
N GLU A 487 25.83 -6.66 -0.20
CA GLU A 487 26.13 -7.86 0.60
C GLU A 487 27.44 -7.71 1.40
N GLU A 488 27.88 -6.48 1.72
CA GLU A 488 28.98 -6.25 2.65
C GLU A 488 28.58 -6.74 4.06
N PRO A 489 29.38 -7.55 4.79
CA PRO A 489 30.77 -7.97 4.53
C PRO A 489 30.95 -9.32 3.79
N GLY A 490 29.87 -10.01 3.41
CA GLY A 490 29.92 -11.32 2.75
C GLY A 490 30.61 -11.30 1.38
N ASN A 491 30.50 -10.19 0.65
CA ASN A 491 31.20 -9.97 -0.62
C ASN A 491 32.74 -10.03 -0.49
N PHE A 492 33.32 -9.41 0.55
CA PHE A 492 34.74 -9.48 0.87
C PHE A 492 35.13 -10.89 1.30
N ALA A 493 34.39 -11.49 2.24
CA ALA A 493 34.64 -12.85 2.73
C ALA A 493 34.70 -13.89 1.59
N LEU A 494 33.86 -13.74 0.55
CA LEU A 494 33.89 -14.60 -0.63
C LEU A 494 35.16 -14.39 -1.48
N VAL A 495 35.60 -13.16 -1.70
CA VAL A 495 36.85 -12.90 -2.45
C VAL A 495 38.05 -13.48 -1.72
N SER A 496 38.06 -13.43 -0.40
CA SER A 496 39.16 -13.97 0.39
C SER A 496 39.24 -15.51 0.34
N LEU A 497 38.10 -16.19 0.18
CA LEU A 497 38.08 -17.61 -0.19
C LEU A 497 38.49 -17.88 -1.65
N LEU A 498 38.28 -16.92 -2.56
CA LEU A 498 38.72 -16.99 -3.97
C LEU A 498 40.23 -16.70 -4.14
N GLN A 499 40.85 -16.00 -3.20
CA GLN A 499 42.29 -15.73 -3.15
C GLN A 499 43.10 -16.89 -2.53
N GLU A 500 42.52 -17.62 -1.56
CA GLU A 500 43.17 -18.78 -0.94
C GLU A 500 43.14 -20.04 -1.85
N ARG A 501 44.33 -20.59 -2.16
CA ARG A 501 44.48 -21.64 -3.19
C ARG A 501 43.78 -22.96 -2.81
N GLY A 502 43.13 -23.58 -3.80
CA GLY A 502 42.57 -24.94 -3.73
C GLY A 502 41.26 -25.13 -2.96
N ILE A 503 40.87 -24.19 -2.08
CA ILE A 503 39.74 -24.39 -1.15
C ILE A 503 38.40 -24.33 -1.86
N LEU A 504 38.21 -23.38 -2.78
CA LEU A 504 37.00 -23.35 -3.59
C LEU A 504 36.92 -24.53 -4.55
N THR A 505 38.06 -25.07 -5.00
CA THR A 505 38.11 -26.32 -5.79
C THR A 505 37.60 -27.50 -4.98
N GLU A 506 38.09 -27.67 -3.74
CA GLU A 506 37.66 -28.69 -2.77
C GLU A 506 36.15 -28.57 -2.46
N LEU A 507 35.65 -27.35 -2.21
CA LEU A 507 34.22 -27.10 -1.96
C LEU A 507 33.34 -27.36 -3.18
N CYS A 508 33.83 -27.10 -4.40
CA CYS A 508 33.12 -27.38 -5.65
C CYS A 508 33.14 -28.87 -6.04
N GLN A 509 34.16 -29.63 -5.62
CA GLN A 509 34.24 -31.08 -5.79
C GLN A 509 33.34 -31.81 -4.78
N GLY A 510 33.12 -31.23 -3.60
CA GLY A 510 32.18 -31.74 -2.59
C GLY A 510 30.70 -31.65 -2.98
N PRO A 511 29.79 -32.16 -2.14
CA PRO A 511 28.35 -32.11 -2.42
C PRO A 511 27.86 -30.65 -2.40
N ARG A 512 27.17 -30.23 -3.46
CA ARG A 512 26.75 -28.83 -3.72
C ARG A 512 26.07 -28.13 -2.54
N LYS A 513 25.34 -28.88 -1.70
CA LYS A 513 24.72 -28.37 -0.45
C LYS A 513 25.72 -27.68 0.48
N ASN A 514 26.99 -28.12 0.51
CA ASN A 514 28.04 -27.54 1.35
C ASN A 514 28.42 -26.14 0.84
N LEU A 515 28.55 -25.96 -0.47
CA LEU A 515 28.84 -24.65 -1.07
C LEU A 515 27.66 -23.68 -0.93
N VAL A 516 26.42 -24.17 -1.09
CA VAL A 516 25.22 -23.37 -0.77
C VAL A 516 25.20 -22.98 0.70
N ALA A 517 25.50 -23.90 1.64
CA ALA A 517 25.55 -23.59 3.06
C ALA A 517 26.64 -22.56 3.42
N VAL A 518 27.81 -22.57 2.76
CA VAL A 518 28.84 -21.53 2.91
C VAL A 518 28.34 -20.18 2.39
N LEU A 519 27.68 -20.16 1.21
CA LEU A 519 27.10 -18.92 0.68
C LEU A 519 25.99 -18.36 1.59
N CYS A 520 25.09 -19.19 2.12
CA CYS A 520 24.05 -18.76 3.07
C CYS A 520 24.61 -18.27 4.42
N ASN A 521 25.87 -18.61 4.78
CA ASN A 521 26.54 -18.04 5.95
C ASN A 521 27.10 -16.64 5.68
N PHE A 522 27.35 -16.30 4.41
CA PHE A 522 27.97 -15.04 3.97
C PHE A 522 26.92 -14.02 3.50
N PHE A 523 25.93 -14.47 2.75
CA PHE A 523 24.95 -13.69 2.00
C PHE A 523 23.55 -13.86 2.58
N HIS A 524 22.69 -12.83 2.46
CA HIS A 524 21.27 -12.89 2.86
C HIS A 524 21.02 -13.36 4.32
N ARG A 525 21.97 -13.04 5.22
CA ARG A 525 22.02 -13.54 6.60
C ARG A 525 20.82 -13.06 7.41
N ARG A 526 19.97 -13.98 7.88
CA ARG A 526 18.88 -13.68 8.82
C ARG A 526 19.13 -14.27 10.21
N PRO A 527 18.99 -13.48 11.30
CA PRO A 527 19.14 -13.98 12.66
C PRO A 527 17.98 -14.91 13.02
N LEU A 528 18.27 -15.98 13.77
CA LEU A 528 17.24 -16.81 14.39
C LEU A 528 16.61 -16.09 15.59
N GLU A 529 15.28 -16.04 15.59
CA GLU A 529 14.53 -15.44 16.68
C GLU A 529 14.68 -16.22 18.01
N ARG A 530 14.62 -15.48 19.13
CA ARG A 530 14.92 -16.00 20.47
C ARG A 530 13.99 -17.14 20.93
N TRP A 531 12.77 -17.25 20.40
CA TRP A 531 11.86 -18.34 20.75
C TRP A 531 12.34 -19.70 20.24
N HIS A 532 13.06 -19.76 19.11
CA HIS A 532 13.57 -21.01 18.54
C HIS A 532 14.55 -21.71 19.51
N SER A 533 15.29 -20.93 20.30
CA SER A 533 16.18 -21.42 21.36
C SER A 533 15.45 -21.95 22.60
N ARG A 534 14.16 -21.65 22.78
CA ARG A 534 13.34 -22.05 23.95
C ARG A 534 12.44 -23.26 23.67
N THR A 535 12.12 -23.54 22.42
CA THR A 535 11.16 -24.59 22.04
C THR A 535 11.78 -25.97 21.85
N ARG A 536 11.07 -27.03 22.31
CA ARG A 536 11.39 -28.45 22.05
C ARG A 536 11.28 -28.88 20.56
N LEU A 537 11.08 -27.94 19.63
CA LEU A 537 10.85 -28.15 18.19
C LEU A 537 11.99 -28.92 17.49
N LYS A 538 13.24 -28.83 17.98
CA LYS A 538 14.39 -29.60 17.46
C LYS A 538 14.17 -31.13 17.40
N LYS A 539 13.21 -31.69 18.14
CA LYS A 539 12.85 -33.13 18.08
C LYS A 539 11.72 -33.47 17.09
N ARG A 540 11.02 -32.47 16.52
CA ARG A 540 9.84 -32.67 15.66
C ARG A 540 10.09 -32.44 14.17
N LEU A 541 11.09 -31.65 13.82
CA LEU A 541 11.42 -31.31 12.42
C LEU A 541 12.37 -32.36 11.83
N LYS A 542 11.83 -33.43 11.24
CA LYS A 542 12.64 -34.48 10.57
C LYS A 542 13.07 -34.11 9.14
N SER A 543 12.47 -33.09 8.55
CA SER A 543 12.55 -32.80 7.11
C SER A 543 12.85 -31.34 6.74
N SER A 544 13.01 -30.43 7.72
CA SER A 544 13.36 -29.03 7.50
C SER A 544 14.61 -28.68 8.30
N VAL A 545 15.54 -27.98 7.66
CA VAL A 545 16.75 -27.42 8.24
C VAL A 545 16.47 -25.95 8.56
N VAL A 546 16.16 -25.64 9.83
CA VAL A 546 15.84 -24.27 10.28
C VAL A 546 17.07 -23.52 10.79
N GLU A 547 18.05 -24.24 11.37
CA GLU A 547 19.30 -23.66 11.88
C GLU A 547 20.44 -23.89 10.88
N LEU A 548 21.12 -22.80 10.50
CA LEU A 548 22.17 -22.85 9.49
C LEU A 548 23.39 -23.59 10.04
N PRO A 549 23.94 -24.59 9.32
CA PRO A 549 25.08 -25.34 9.80
C PRO A 549 26.33 -24.44 9.88
N PRO A 550 27.20 -24.65 10.88
CA PRO A 550 28.39 -23.83 11.08
C PRO A 550 29.37 -24.01 9.92
N LEU A 551 30.15 -22.96 9.66
CA LEU A 551 31.20 -22.99 8.64
C LEU A 551 32.25 -24.07 8.92
N PRO A 552 32.79 -24.75 7.89
CA PRO A 552 33.95 -25.63 8.01
C PRO A 552 35.13 -24.92 8.70
N GLN A 553 35.80 -25.59 9.65
CA GLN A 553 36.89 -24.99 10.44
C GLN A 553 38.02 -24.38 9.59
N LYS A 554 38.30 -24.96 8.41
CA LYS A 554 39.27 -24.44 7.43
C LYS A 554 38.88 -23.04 6.88
N ILE A 555 37.59 -22.81 6.65
CA ILE A 555 37.04 -21.50 6.27
C ILE A 555 37.09 -20.54 7.47
N ILE A 556 36.71 -21.02 8.67
CA ILE A 556 36.79 -20.24 9.91
C ILE A 556 38.22 -19.73 10.15
N SER A 557 39.25 -20.56 9.96
CA SER A 557 40.64 -20.15 10.14
C SER A 557 41.11 -19.05 9.19
N ILE A 558 40.59 -19.01 7.96
CA ILE A 558 40.92 -17.99 6.95
C ILE A 558 40.26 -16.66 7.30
N LEU A 559 38.95 -16.70 7.57
CA LEU A 559 38.22 -15.50 8.00
C LEU A 559 38.80 -14.94 9.32
N ARG A 560 39.27 -15.81 10.23
CA ARG A 560 40.00 -15.38 11.44
C ARG A 560 41.41 -14.84 11.16
N ARG A 561 42.13 -15.34 10.15
CA ARG A 561 43.42 -14.80 9.72
C ARG A 561 43.26 -13.34 9.26
N GLN A 562 42.18 -13.02 8.55
CA GLN A 562 41.86 -11.63 8.18
C GLN A 562 41.35 -10.77 9.35
N LYS A 563 40.61 -11.35 10.30
CA LYS A 563 40.20 -10.65 11.54
C LYS A 563 41.37 -10.23 12.46
N ALA A 564 42.59 -10.73 12.23
CA ALA A 564 43.60 -10.91 13.28
C ALA A 564 44.21 -9.62 13.86
N LYS A 565 43.48 -8.95 14.77
CA LYS A 565 43.84 -7.76 15.58
C LYS A 565 44.22 -6.48 14.80
N SER A 566 44.82 -6.58 13.62
CA SER A 566 45.30 -5.45 12.83
C SER A 566 44.19 -4.47 12.46
N MET A 567 43.00 -4.95 12.07
CA MET A 567 41.89 -4.07 11.70
C MET A 567 41.39 -3.27 12.90
N LEU A 568 41.01 -3.94 14.00
CA LEU A 568 40.54 -3.26 15.22
C LEU A 568 41.58 -2.25 15.75
N GLN A 569 42.86 -2.63 15.80
CA GLN A 569 43.93 -1.73 16.23
C GLN A 569 44.15 -0.57 15.25
N SER A 570 44.02 -0.78 13.94
CA SER A 570 44.12 0.27 12.93
C SER A 570 42.93 1.25 12.99
N VAL A 571 41.72 0.77 13.24
CA VAL A 571 40.53 1.61 13.47
C VAL A 571 40.71 2.42 14.74
N ILE A 572 41.07 1.80 15.86
CA ILE A 572 41.38 2.49 17.13
C ILE A 572 42.44 3.58 16.92
N TRP A 573 43.54 3.27 16.21
CA TRP A 573 44.61 4.23 15.93
C TRP A 573 44.15 5.42 15.08
N GLN A 574 43.32 5.20 14.06
CA GLN A 574 42.77 6.29 13.24
C GLN A 574 41.75 7.14 14.01
N LEU A 575 40.91 6.53 14.85
CA LEU A 575 39.97 7.26 15.70
C LEU A 575 40.70 8.07 16.79
N GLN A 576 41.79 7.56 17.34
CA GLN A 576 42.64 8.32 18.27
C GLN A 576 43.21 9.57 17.61
N ARG A 577 43.67 9.47 16.35
CA ARG A 577 44.13 10.64 15.57
C ARG A 577 42.99 11.64 15.31
N LEU A 578 41.80 11.15 14.97
CA LEU A 578 40.62 11.99 14.80
C LEU A 578 40.26 12.75 16.09
N VAL A 579 40.17 12.08 17.24
CA VAL A 579 39.85 12.73 18.53
C VAL A 579 40.93 13.74 18.94
N LEU A 580 42.20 13.47 18.63
CA LEU A 580 43.30 14.44 18.82
C LEU A 580 43.22 15.67 17.90
N SER A 581 42.48 15.60 16.79
CA SER A 581 42.24 16.72 15.86
C SER A 581 40.95 17.52 16.14
N LEU A 582 40.11 17.08 17.09
CA LEU A 582 38.90 17.83 17.47
C LEU A 582 39.26 18.93 18.47
N GLU A 583 38.92 20.19 18.14
CA GLU A 583 39.19 21.35 18.99
C GLU A 583 38.46 21.30 20.34
N ASN A 584 37.23 20.77 20.36
CA ASN A 584 36.35 20.71 21.54
C ASN A 584 35.61 19.37 21.62
N PRO A 585 36.27 18.28 22.04
CA PRO A 585 35.65 16.97 22.21
C PRO A 585 34.61 16.98 23.34
N ASN A 586 33.40 16.47 23.07
CA ASN A 586 32.33 16.42 24.07
C ASN A 586 32.76 15.56 25.28
N SER A 587 32.80 16.18 26.45
CA SER A 587 33.28 15.57 27.70
C SER A 587 32.21 15.51 28.79
N ALA A 588 31.01 16.01 28.52
CA ALA A 588 29.89 16.01 29.45
C ALA A 588 29.18 14.64 29.50
N LEU A 589 28.54 14.35 30.64
CA LEU A 589 27.68 13.17 30.77
C LEU A 589 26.34 13.40 30.03
N PRO A 590 25.80 12.41 29.28
CA PRO A 590 24.69 12.62 28.35
C PRO A 590 23.37 13.08 29.00
N LEU A 591 23.12 12.69 30.25
CA LEU A 591 21.88 13.05 30.97
C LEU A 591 22.04 14.28 31.88
N SER A 592 23.13 14.38 32.63
CA SER A 592 23.33 15.46 33.61
C SER A 592 24.05 16.68 33.04
N LYS A 593 24.70 16.56 31.87
CA LYS A 593 25.57 17.57 31.25
C LYS A 593 26.74 18.05 32.11
N VAL A 594 27.03 17.34 33.21
CA VAL A 594 28.17 17.61 34.10
C VAL A 594 29.45 17.04 33.50
N GLN A 595 30.55 17.77 33.60
CA GLN A 595 31.88 17.26 33.27
C GLN A 595 32.44 16.40 34.42
N PRO A 596 32.93 15.18 34.16
CA PRO A 596 33.55 14.35 35.19
C PRO A 596 34.89 14.95 35.63
N CYS A 597 35.20 14.89 36.93
CA CYS A 597 36.35 15.55 37.54
C CYS A 597 37.72 14.90 37.24
N THR A 598 37.82 14.04 36.22
CA THR A 598 39.07 13.40 35.81
C THR A 598 39.82 14.29 34.81
N SER A 599 41.16 14.29 34.86
CA SER A 599 42.01 15.23 34.11
C SER A 599 42.33 14.81 32.67
N THR A 600 41.77 13.70 32.18
CA THR A 600 42.10 13.08 30.88
C THR A 600 40.96 12.89 29.85
N PRO A 601 39.70 13.38 30.01
CA PRO A 601 38.58 12.92 29.18
C PRO A 601 38.62 13.40 27.71
N SER A 602 39.39 14.44 27.38
CA SER A 602 39.46 14.97 26.01
C SER A 602 40.09 14.02 24.99
N LYS A 603 40.92 13.05 25.44
CA LYS A 603 41.65 12.10 24.56
C LYS A 603 41.07 10.67 24.58
N ALA A 604 39.92 10.47 25.23
CA ALA A 604 39.26 9.17 25.29
C ALA A 604 38.46 8.87 24.02
N LEU A 605 38.45 7.60 23.60
CA LEU A 605 37.50 7.09 22.61
C LEU A 605 36.18 6.69 23.27
N ARG A 606 36.23 6.06 24.44
CA ARG A 606 35.01 5.67 25.16
C ARG A 606 34.23 6.88 25.66
N SER A 607 32.91 6.75 25.77
CA SER A 607 32.07 7.82 26.29
C SER A 607 32.46 8.20 27.74
N PRO A 608 32.28 9.48 28.14
CA PRO A 608 32.54 9.92 29.52
C PRO A 608 31.78 9.09 30.57
N PHE A 609 30.58 8.60 30.23
CA PHE A 609 29.79 7.71 31.07
C PHE A 609 30.45 6.34 31.25
N MET A 610 30.89 5.68 30.17
CA MET A 610 31.55 4.37 30.27
C MET A 610 32.90 4.43 30.99
N MET A 611 33.63 5.55 30.89
CA MET A 611 34.87 5.73 31.65
C MET A 611 34.69 5.75 33.17
N LEU A 612 33.51 6.13 33.69
CA LEU A 612 33.22 6.05 35.14
C LEU A 612 33.27 4.62 35.68
N SER A 613 33.13 3.60 34.81
CA SER A 613 33.29 2.19 35.18
C SER A 613 34.76 1.72 35.29
N GLY A 614 35.73 2.63 35.12
CA GLY A 614 37.17 2.34 35.17
C GLY A 614 37.76 1.79 33.86
N ARG A 615 36.96 1.71 32.79
CA ARG A 615 37.38 1.23 31.47
C ARG A 615 38.15 2.30 30.69
N LYS A 616 39.29 1.92 30.10
CA LYS A 616 40.15 2.75 29.23
C LYS A 616 39.91 2.43 27.76
N ASN A 617 40.71 2.99 26.84
CA ASN A 617 40.63 2.79 25.39
C ASN A 617 41.02 1.37 24.89
N ASP A 618 41.03 0.37 25.76
CA ASP A 618 41.41 -1.01 25.46
C ASP A 618 40.16 -1.81 25.05
N PHE A 619 39.86 -1.88 23.76
CA PHE A 619 38.68 -2.59 23.22
C PHE A 619 39.01 -4.02 22.77
N VAL A 620 38.11 -4.96 23.01
CA VAL A 620 38.26 -6.39 22.66
C VAL A 620 37.65 -6.72 21.29
N SER A 621 36.57 -6.05 20.89
CA SER A 621 35.92 -6.25 19.59
C SER A 621 35.46 -4.95 18.92
N LEU A 622 35.17 -4.99 17.62
CA LEU A 622 34.56 -3.87 16.88
C LEU A 622 33.16 -3.54 17.42
N GLN A 623 32.38 -4.55 17.82
CA GLN A 623 31.05 -4.34 18.42
C GLN A 623 31.15 -3.62 19.78
N GLU A 624 32.15 -3.95 20.60
CA GLU A 624 32.42 -3.22 21.86
C GLU A 624 32.88 -1.78 21.60
N LEU A 625 33.72 -1.58 20.59
CA LEU A 625 34.14 -0.24 20.14
C LEU A 625 32.91 0.58 19.73
N CYS A 626 32.11 0.11 18.77
CA CYS A 626 30.92 0.83 18.30
C CYS A 626 29.91 1.13 19.42
N ALA A 627 29.70 0.20 20.36
CA ALA A 627 28.73 0.37 21.45
C ALA A 627 29.19 1.26 22.62
N GLU A 628 30.49 1.42 22.85
CA GLU A 628 31.04 2.16 24.01
C GLU A 628 31.76 3.47 23.63
N LEU A 629 31.75 3.84 22.34
CA LEU A 629 32.26 5.12 21.84
C LEU A 629 31.53 6.34 22.43
N ARG A 630 32.25 7.47 22.41
CA ARG A 630 31.76 8.82 22.69
C ARG A 630 30.68 9.28 21.69
N ASP A 631 29.70 10.02 22.19
CA ASP A 631 28.49 10.46 21.44
C ASP A 631 28.81 11.28 20.18
N ASP A 632 29.98 11.91 20.10
CA ASP A 632 30.48 12.65 18.94
C ASP A 632 31.19 11.76 17.89
N LEU A 633 31.16 10.43 18.01
CA LEU A 633 31.64 9.49 16.99
C LEU A 633 30.56 8.44 16.68
N HIS A 634 30.11 8.38 15.42
CA HIS A 634 29.04 7.47 15.00
C HIS A 634 29.62 6.34 14.14
N LEU A 635 29.78 5.15 14.70
CA LEU A 635 30.25 3.96 13.99
C LEU A 635 29.28 2.79 14.20
N GLU A 636 29.02 2.07 13.12
CA GLU A 636 28.30 0.81 13.11
C GLU A 636 29.28 -0.32 12.78
N SER A 637 29.09 -1.51 13.37
CA SER A 637 29.93 -2.69 13.09
C SER A 637 29.90 -3.10 11.61
N GLU A 638 28.76 -2.84 10.98
CA GLU A 638 28.36 -3.13 9.62
C GLU A 638 29.13 -2.31 8.58
N MET A 639 29.77 -1.19 8.99
CA MET A 639 30.62 -0.38 8.11
C MET A 639 31.94 -1.07 7.74
N PHE A 640 32.34 -2.08 8.51
CA PHE A 640 33.62 -2.76 8.37
C PHE A 640 33.45 -4.10 7.63
N PRO A 641 34.36 -4.49 6.72
CA PRO A 641 34.26 -5.72 5.94
C PRO A 641 34.65 -6.97 6.76
N VAL A 642 34.05 -7.15 7.94
CA VAL A 642 34.36 -8.23 8.90
C VAL A 642 33.16 -9.12 9.12
N LEU A 643 33.23 -10.35 8.62
CA LEU A 643 32.20 -11.36 8.89
C LEU A 643 32.41 -11.99 10.28
N GLU A 644 31.47 -11.77 11.20
CA GLU A 644 31.46 -12.47 12.50
C GLU A 644 31.16 -13.97 12.34
N VAL A 645 31.91 -14.83 13.06
CA VAL A 645 31.97 -16.29 12.84
C VAL A 645 32.21 -16.99 14.19
N GLU A 646 31.48 -18.07 14.47
CA GLU A 646 31.53 -18.81 15.74
C GLU A 646 32.93 -19.36 16.15
N PRO A 647 33.17 -19.61 17.45
CA PRO A 647 32.27 -19.47 18.58
C PRO A 647 32.62 -18.24 19.43
N ASP A 648 32.73 -17.06 18.81
CA ASP A 648 32.64 -15.81 19.58
C ASP A 648 31.33 -15.87 20.39
N VAL A 649 31.39 -15.71 21.73
CA VAL A 649 30.34 -16.16 22.69
C VAL A 649 28.98 -15.44 22.54
N ARG A 650 28.86 -14.53 21.58
CA ARG A 650 27.65 -13.77 21.21
C ARG A 650 27.19 -14.01 19.77
N ALA A 651 27.82 -14.93 19.04
CA ALA A 651 27.55 -15.17 17.62
C ALA A 651 26.06 -15.44 17.38
N VAL A 652 25.48 -14.66 16.47
CA VAL A 652 24.05 -14.71 16.17
C VAL A 652 23.78 -15.93 15.29
N ARG A 653 23.07 -16.93 15.84
CA ARG A 653 22.66 -18.13 15.11
C ARG A 653 21.82 -17.70 13.90
N LEU A 654 22.08 -18.28 12.73
CA LEU A 654 21.44 -17.88 11.47
C LEU A 654 20.33 -18.85 11.05
N ASN A 655 19.31 -18.29 10.41
CA ASN A 655 18.17 -19.02 9.84
C ASN A 655 18.59 -19.66 8.50
N ALA A 656 18.26 -20.93 8.30
CA ALA A 656 18.69 -21.74 7.15
C ALA A 656 17.73 -21.71 5.94
N TYR A 657 16.70 -20.88 5.94
CA TYR A 657 15.64 -20.84 4.92
C TYR A 657 16.09 -21.03 3.44
N LEU A 658 17.17 -20.37 2.98
CA LEU A 658 17.68 -20.55 1.61
C LEU A 658 18.22 -21.96 1.38
N LEU A 659 18.94 -22.51 2.36
CA LEU A 659 19.47 -23.87 2.34
C LEU A 659 18.34 -24.91 2.45
N ASP A 660 17.32 -24.62 3.26
CA ASP A 660 16.12 -25.46 3.42
C ASP A 660 15.32 -25.54 2.12
N PHE A 661 15.04 -24.39 1.50
CA PHE A 661 14.39 -24.31 0.19
C PHE A 661 15.23 -24.96 -0.93
N TYR A 662 16.56 -24.76 -0.91
CA TYR A 662 17.47 -25.41 -1.85
C TYR A 662 17.48 -26.94 -1.71
N GLN A 663 17.31 -27.48 -0.50
CA GLN A 663 17.21 -28.91 -0.28
C GLN A 663 15.82 -29.43 -0.64
N HIS A 664 14.77 -28.92 -0.01
CA HIS A 664 13.42 -29.52 -0.03
C HIS A 664 12.46 -28.88 -1.03
N GLY A 665 12.62 -27.60 -1.37
CA GLY A 665 11.76 -26.88 -2.32
C GLY A 665 10.32 -26.68 -1.82
N GLN A 666 10.11 -26.72 -0.50
CA GLN A 666 8.80 -26.58 0.14
C GLN A 666 8.64 -25.16 0.69
N VAL A 667 7.61 -24.45 0.24
CA VAL A 667 7.26 -23.11 0.76
C VAL A 667 6.66 -23.20 2.15
N ASP A 668 5.79 -24.20 2.40
CA ASP A 668 5.15 -24.40 3.71
C ASP A 668 6.18 -24.57 4.85
N ALA A 669 7.36 -25.11 4.56
CA ALA A 669 8.46 -25.22 5.53
C ALA A 669 9.10 -23.86 5.83
N LEU A 670 9.11 -22.92 4.88
CA LEU A 670 9.59 -21.56 5.11
C LEU A 670 8.66 -20.81 6.07
N GLU A 671 7.34 -20.94 5.91
CA GLU A 671 6.36 -20.29 6.79
C GLU A 671 6.20 -20.99 8.13
N ARG A 672 6.06 -22.32 8.12
CA ARG A 672 5.77 -23.11 9.32
C ARG A 672 6.98 -23.24 10.22
N ASP A 673 8.15 -23.53 9.64
CA ASP A 673 9.33 -23.98 10.38
C ASP A 673 10.39 -22.87 10.46
N ASN A 674 10.67 -22.17 9.35
CA ASN A 674 11.63 -21.05 9.32
C ASN A 674 11.01 -19.67 9.68
N LYS A 675 9.68 -19.60 9.84
CA LYS A 675 8.90 -18.38 10.16
C LYS A 675 9.10 -17.19 9.21
N ILE A 676 9.33 -17.44 7.93
CA ILE A 676 9.33 -16.38 6.92
C ILE A 676 7.89 -16.16 6.42
N PRO A 677 7.34 -14.94 6.49
CA PRO A 677 5.96 -14.69 6.07
C PRO A 677 5.77 -14.84 4.56
N HIS A 678 4.56 -15.25 4.15
CA HIS A 678 4.19 -15.48 2.74
C HIS A 678 4.55 -14.31 1.82
N THR A 679 4.44 -13.08 2.34
CA THR A 679 4.67 -11.84 1.60
C THR A 679 6.14 -11.54 1.29
N GLU A 680 7.08 -12.29 1.87
CA GLU A 680 8.51 -11.93 1.90
C GLU A 680 9.43 -13.00 1.31
N TYR A 681 9.08 -14.30 1.42
CA TYR A 681 9.96 -15.37 0.95
C TYR A 681 10.25 -15.28 -0.56
N TRP A 682 9.33 -14.75 -1.39
CA TRP A 682 9.58 -14.53 -2.81
C TRP A 682 10.70 -13.52 -3.07
N THR A 683 10.67 -12.37 -2.40
CA THR A 683 11.70 -11.33 -2.52
C THR A 683 13.06 -11.89 -2.08
N LEU A 684 13.12 -12.58 -0.95
CA LEU A 684 14.37 -13.17 -0.45
C LEU A 684 14.95 -14.24 -1.39
N LEU A 685 14.09 -15.03 -2.04
CA LEU A 685 14.51 -15.99 -3.06
C LEU A 685 14.98 -15.28 -4.34
N GLU A 686 14.33 -14.20 -4.74
CA GLU A 686 14.70 -13.39 -5.91
C GLU A 686 16.03 -12.65 -5.70
N ASP A 687 16.27 -12.07 -4.53
CA ASP A 687 17.52 -11.39 -4.18
C ASP A 687 18.71 -12.37 -4.21
N PHE A 688 18.55 -13.55 -3.61
CA PHE A 688 19.60 -14.59 -3.62
C PHE A 688 19.85 -15.13 -5.04
N MET A 689 18.78 -15.25 -5.82
CA MET A 689 18.84 -15.54 -7.24
C MET A 689 19.62 -14.44 -8.00
N PHE A 690 19.35 -13.15 -7.77
CA PHE A 690 20.04 -12.02 -8.40
C PHE A 690 21.54 -12.02 -8.06
N PHE A 691 21.88 -12.28 -6.79
CA PHE A 691 23.26 -12.50 -6.35
C PHE A 691 23.96 -13.62 -7.15
N LEU A 692 23.32 -14.79 -7.33
CA LEU A 692 23.90 -15.88 -8.13
C LEU A 692 24.12 -15.51 -9.60
N ARG A 693 23.26 -14.66 -10.20
CA ARG A 693 23.50 -14.10 -11.55
C ARG A 693 24.72 -13.20 -11.59
N ALA A 694 24.84 -12.29 -10.62
CA ALA A 694 25.98 -11.37 -10.50
C ALA A 694 27.30 -12.15 -10.37
N LEU A 695 27.34 -13.16 -9.49
CA LEU A 695 28.49 -14.04 -9.30
C LEU A 695 28.86 -14.80 -10.59
N ALA A 696 27.88 -15.37 -11.30
CA ALA A 696 28.10 -16.05 -12.57
C ALA A 696 28.66 -15.11 -13.66
N SER A 697 28.12 -13.88 -13.74
CA SER A 697 28.53 -12.87 -14.72
C SER A 697 29.99 -12.45 -14.52
N VAL A 698 30.39 -12.15 -13.28
CA VAL A 698 31.76 -11.71 -12.99
C VAL A 698 32.77 -12.85 -13.14
N ALA A 699 32.42 -14.08 -12.74
CA ALA A 699 33.25 -15.26 -12.99
C ALA A 699 33.54 -15.46 -14.49
N LYS A 700 32.51 -15.33 -15.34
CA LYS A 700 32.64 -15.37 -16.80
C LYS A 700 33.54 -14.26 -17.35
N HIS A 701 33.35 -13.02 -16.88
CA HIS A 701 34.12 -11.87 -17.37
C HIS A 701 35.61 -11.98 -17.02
N ARG A 702 35.94 -12.44 -15.80
CA ARG A 702 37.32 -12.73 -15.41
C ARG A 702 37.93 -13.85 -16.24
N GLN A 703 37.20 -14.94 -16.51
CA GLN A 703 37.69 -16.01 -17.39
C GLN A 703 38.07 -15.48 -18.78
N HIS A 704 37.30 -14.52 -19.32
CA HIS A 704 37.62 -13.88 -20.59
C HIS A 704 38.91 -13.04 -20.52
N ARG A 705 39.08 -12.23 -19.47
CA ARG A 705 40.30 -11.40 -19.28
C ARG A 705 41.57 -12.24 -19.11
N VAL A 706 41.54 -13.29 -18.30
CA VAL A 706 42.72 -14.15 -18.08
C VAL A 706 43.11 -14.85 -19.39
N ARG A 707 42.14 -15.30 -20.20
CA ARG A 707 42.39 -15.85 -21.55
C ARG A 707 43.01 -14.81 -22.50
N GLN A 708 42.65 -13.53 -22.40
CA GLN A 708 43.19 -12.46 -23.24
C GLN A 708 44.62 -12.04 -22.86
N ARG A 709 45.08 -12.28 -21.61
CA ARG A 709 46.44 -11.91 -21.17
C ARG A 709 47.54 -12.90 -21.55
N GLY A 710 47.22 -14.14 -21.93
CA GLY A 710 48.20 -15.12 -22.43
C GLY A 710 49.16 -15.72 -21.39
N GLU A 711 49.02 -15.38 -20.11
CA GLU A 711 49.86 -15.83 -19.00
C GLU A 711 49.49 -17.27 -18.55
N ALA A 712 49.86 -18.27 -19.35
CA ALA A 712 49.27 -19.62 -19.25
C ALA A 712 49.89 -20.57 -18.21
N THR A 713 51.09 -20.30 -17.67
CA THR A 713 51.86 -21.30 -16.92
C THR A 713 51.64 -21.33 -15.40
N GLU A 714 51.42 -20.18 -14.75
CA GLU A 714 51.14 -20.12 -13.30
C GLU A 714 49.66 -19.86 -12.94
N LEU A 715 48.86 -19.36 -13.90
CA LEU A 715 47.45 -19.01 -13.69
C LEU A 715 46.44 -20.09 -14.15
N GLY A 716 46.93 -21.27 -14.56
CA GLY A 716 46.09 -22.38 -15.03
C GLY A 716 45.03 -22.82 -14.02
N GLU A 717 45.38 -22.88 -12.74
CA GLU A 717 44.43 -23.17 -11.65
C GLU A 717 43.34 -22.10 -11.52
N GLU A 718 43.66 -20.82 -11.68
CA GLU A 718 42.67 -19.74 -11.55
C GLU A 718 41.59 -19.79 -12.65
N VAL A 719 41.98 -20.14 -13.88
CA VAL A 719 41.05 -20.33 -15.01
C VAL A 719 40.09 -21.50 -14.73
N ILE A 720 40.59 -22.57 -14.09
CA ILE A 720 39.81 -23.74 -13.69
C ILE A 720 38.84 -23.37 -12.55
N VAL A 721 39.29 -22.62 -11.54
CA VAL A 721 38.43 -22.12 -10.44
C VAL A 721 37.31 -21.24 -10.98
N GLY A 722 37.63 -20.22 -11.79
CA GLY A 722 36.63 -19.31 -12.37
C GLY A 722 35.57 -20.04 -13.20
N GLY A 723 36.00 -20.95 -14.09
CA GLY A 723 35.08 -21.77 -14.90
C GLY A 723 34.27 -22.79 -14.08
N THR A 724 34.69 -23.12 -12.86
CA THR A 724 33.96 -24.00 -11.94
C THR A 724 32.92 -23.22 -11.14
N VAL A 725 33.26 -22.03 -10.65
CA VAL A 725 32.33 -21.10 -10.00
C VAL A 725 31.21 -20.67 -10.95
N GLU A 726 31.51 -20.34 -12.21
CA GLU A 726 30.48 -19.99 -13.21
C GLU A 726 29.50 -21.15 -13.46
N ARG A 727 30.01 -22.39 -13.63
CA ARG A 727 29.18 -23.60 -13.81
C ARG A 727 28.32 -23.89 -12.59
N PHE A 728 28.88 -23.76 -11.38
CA PHE A 728 28.11 -23.91 -10.14
C PHE A 728 27.00 -22.86 -10.05
N ALA A 729 27.31 -21.59 -10.21
CA ALA A 729 26.34 -20.50 -10.07
C ALA A 729 25.19 -20.65 -11.09
N LYS A 730 25.50 -20.94 -12.36
CA LYS A 730 24.47 -21.21 -13.39
C LYS A 730 23.63 -22.45 -13.09
N SER A 731 24.22 -23.54 -12.58
CA SER A 731 23.48 -24.77 -12.29
C SER A 731 22.57 -24.61 -11.07
N THR A 732 23.04 -23.94 -10.01
CA THR A 732 22.26 -23.61 -8.81
C THR A 732 21.14 -22.62 -9.14
N TRP A 733 21.43 -21.57 -9.93
CA TRP A 733 20.44 -20.67 -10.50
C TRP A 733 19.33 -21.44 -11.24
N SER A 734 19.70 -22.35 -12.14
CA SER A 734 18.74 -23.12 -12.95
C SER A 734 17.87 -24.04 -12.09
N ALA A 735 18.47 -24.71 -11.10
CA ALA A 735 17.75 -25.58 -10.16
C ALA A 735 16.73 -24.80 -9.31
N LEU A 736 17.12 -23.64 -8.77
CA LEU A 736 16.21 -22.75 -8.03
C LEU A 736 15.10 -22.20 -8.93
N THR A 737 15.44 -21.70 -10.13
CA THR A 737 14.46 -21.21 -11.11
C THR A 737 13.44 -22.28 -11.49
N SER A 738 13.88 -23.53 -11.69
CA SER A 738 13.00 -24.65 -11.99
C SER A 738 12.03 -24.93 -10.84
N ARG A 739 12.52 -24.99 -9.59
CA ARG A 739 11.68 -25.19 -8.40
C ARG A 739 10.68 -24.04 -8.19
N VAL A 740 11.12 -22.80 -8.33
CA VAL A 740 10.25 -21.61 -8.26
C VAL A 740 9.16 -21.65 -9.34
N LYS A 741 9.50 -22.03 -10.58
CA LYS A 741 8.49 -22.24 -11.64
C LYS A 741 7.52 -23.38 -11.33
N THR A 742 7.99 -24.51 -10.79
CA THR A 742 7.11 -25.61 -10.37
C THR A 742 6.15 -25.18 -9.26
N LEU A 743 6.62 -24.38 -8.30
CA LEU A 743 5.80 -23.83 -7.21
C LEU A 743 4.79 -22.81 -7.71
N LEU A 744 5.18 -21.89 -8.60
CA LEU A 744 4.27 -20.94 -9.23
C LEU A 744 3.17 -21.68 -10.03
N ASN A 745 3.56 -22.69 -10.80
CA ASN A 745 2.62 -23.55 -11.52
C ASN A 745 1.71 -24.35 -10.58
N LYS A 746 2.20 -24.79 -9.41
CA LYS A 746 1.39 -25.48 -8.38
C LYS A 746 0.38 -24.52 -7.75
N ALA A 747 0.81 -23.34 -7.32
CA ALA A 747 -0.07 -22.31 -6.75
C ALA A 747 -1.14 -21.86 -7.75
N MET A 748 -0.77 -21.60 -9.01
CA MET A 748 -1.74 -21.31 -10.07
C MET A 748 -2.74 -22.46 -10.29
N ARG A 749 -2.28 -23.72 -10.27
CA ARG A 749 -3.17 -24.89 -10.38
C ARG A 749 -4.10 -25.01 -9.18
N GLU A 750 -3.64 -24.75 -7.96
CA GLU A 750 -4.47 -24.81 -6.74
C GLU A 750 -5.55 -23.73 -6.74
N VAL A 751 -5.23 -22.50 -7.17
CA VAL A 751 -6.21 -21.42 -7.37
C VAL A 751 -7.23 -21.79 -8.45
N VAL A 752 -6.77 -22.29 -9.61
CA VAL A 752 -7.67 -22.71 -10.70
C VAL A 752 -8.54 -23.91 -10.29
N LEU A 753 -8.00 -24.87 -9.54
CA LEU A 753 -8.77 -26.02 -9.03
C LEU A 753 -9.84 -25.57 -8.05
N ALA A 754 -9.53 -24.68 -7.10
CA ALA A 754 -10.51 -24.13 -6.17
C ALA A 754 -11.63 -23.36 -6.90
N GLU A 755 -11.28 -22.58 -7.94
CA GLU A 755 -12.28 -21.89 -8.77
C GLU A 755 -13.15 -22.87 -9.59
N VAL A 756 -12.56 -23.95 -10.12
CA VAL A 756 -13.28 -25.01 -10.82
C VAL A 756 -14.20 -25.77 -9.87
N GLU A 757 -13.73 -26.16 -8.68
CA GLU A 757 -14.54 -26.82 -7.65
C GLU A 757 -15.71 -25.94 -7.21
N GLN A 758 -15.49 -24.64 -6.99
CA GLN A 758 -16.55 -23.69 -6.66
C GLN A 758 -17.59 -23.57 -7.78
N LYS A 759 -17.17 -23.52 -9.05
CA LYS A 759 -18.07 -23.48 -10.21
C LYS A 759 -18.85 -24.79 -10.39
N VAL A 760 -18.20 -25.94 -10.18
CA VAL A 760 -18.86 -27.26 -10.21
C VAL A 760 -19.89 -27.36 -9.10
N GLN A 761 -19.55 -26.98 -7.87
CA GLN A 761 -20.46 -26.99 -6.72
C GLN A 761 -21.68 -26.10 -6.96
N GLY A 762 -21.48 -24.86 -7.42
CA GLY A 762 -22.59 -23.96 -7.77
C GLY A 762 -23.49 -24.53 -8.89
N LYS A 763 -22.92 -25.24 -9.87
CA LYS A 763 -23.70 -25.88 -10.93
C LYS A 763 -24.47 -27.11 -10.44
N VAL A 764 -23.91 -27.89 -9.51
CA VAL A 764 -24.60 -29.00 -8.84
C VAL A 764 -25.78 -28.48 -8.03
N GLU A 765 -25.61 -27.38 -7.30
CA GLU A 765 -26.70 -26.75 -6.53
C GLU A 765 -27.81 -26.17 -7.43
N GLU A 766 -27.46 -25.55 -8.56
CA GLU A 766 -28.42 -25.09 -9.57
C GLU A 766 -29.23 -26.25 -10.17
N LEU A 767 -28.55 -27.35 -10.53
CA LEU A 767 -29.20 -28.56 -11.05
C LEU A 767 -30.10 -29.22 -10.00
N TRP A 768 -29.67 -29.25 -8.74
CA TRP A 768 -30.46 -29.76 -7.62
C TRP A 768 -31.71 -28.91 -7.38
N ALA A 769 -31.60 -27.58 -7.42
CA ALA A 769 -32.73 -26.67 -7.31
C ALA A 769 -33.74 -26.86 -8.45
N LYS A 770 -33.26 -26.97 -9.70
CA LYS A 770 -34.09 -27.27 -10.88
C LYS A 770 -34.78 -28.64 -10.76
N GLY A 771 -34.06 -29.67 -10.31
CA GLY A 771 -34.63 -31.00 -10.04
C GLY A 771 -35.72 -30.97 -8.98
N LYS A 772 -35.50 -30.23 -7.88
CA LYS A 772 -36.50 -30.06 -6.80
C LYS A 772 -37.75 -29.30 -7.27
N GLN A 773 -37.57 -28.27 -8.10
CA GLN A 773 -38.69 -27.54 -8.71
C GLN A 773 -39.49 -28.42 -9.68
N ALA A 774 -38.82 -29.17 -10.56
CA ALA A 774 -39.45 -30.11 -11.47
C ALA A 774 -40.21 -31.22 -10.71
N PHE A 775 -39.63 -31.76 -9.64
CA PHE A 775 -40.30 -32.75 -8.78
C PHE A 775 -41.55 -32.16 -8.10
N SER A 776 -41.47 -30.93 -7.59
CA SER A 776 -42.63 -30.25 -7.00
C SER A 776 -43.75 -30.02 -8.01
N GLN A 777 -43.40 -29.61 -9.25
CA GLN A 777 -44.37 -29.44 -10.33
C GLN A 777 -45.01 -30.77 -10.76
N ALA A 778 -44.22 -31.86 -10.83
CA ALA A 778 -44.75 -33.19 -11.12
C ALA A 778 -45.69 -33.68 -10.02
N GLN A 779 -45.32 -33.51 -8.75
CA GLN A 779 -46.16 -33.89 -7.62
C GLN A 779 -47.44 -33.05 -7.55
N GLN A 780 -47.39 -31.75 -7.91
CA GLN A 780 -48.57 -30.91 -8.00
C GLN A 780 -49.51 -31.36 -9.12
N LYS A 781 -49.00 -31.61 -10.34
CA LYS A 781 -49.79 -32.18 -11.44
C LYS A 781 -50.46 -33.51 -11.07
N GLN A 782 -49.77 -34.37 -10.34
CA GLN A 782 -50.34 -35.63 -9.86
C GLN A 782 -51.50 -35.41 -8.87
N ARG A 783 -51.40 -34.41 -7.97
CA ARG A 783 -52.51 -34.04 -7.06
C ARG A 783 -53.69 -33.45 -7.82
N GLU A 784 -53.44 -32.56 -8.78
CA GLU A 784 -54.48 -31.96 -9.63
C GLU A 784 -55.21 -33.02 -10.47
N GLN A 785 -54.49 -33.99 -11.04
CA GLN A 785 -55.08 -35.14 -11.72
C GLN A 785 -55.94 -36.00 -10.77
N MET A 786 -55.44 -36.28 -9.56
CA MET A 786 -56.20 -37.06 -8.57
C MET A 786 -57.45 -36.32 -8.07
N GLN A 787 -57.40 -34.98 -7.93
CA GLN A 787 -58.58 -34.18 -7.61
C GLN A 787 -59.64 -34.24 -8.73
N ARG A 788 -59.25 -34.13 -10.00
CA ARG A 788 -60.19 -34.27 -11.13
C ARG A 788 -60.88 -35.64 -11.13
N VAL A 789 -60.14 -36.73 -10.91
CA VAL A 789 -60.72 -38.08 -10.81
C VAL A 789 -61.70 -38.17 -9.63
N LEU A 790 -61.39 -37.56 -8.48
CA LEU A 790 -62.32 -37.53 -7.34
C LEU A 790 -63.58 -36.71 -7.63
N GLU A 791 -63.47 -35.59 -8.35
CA GLU A 791 -64.62 -34.79 -8.80
C GLU A 791 -65.49 -35.55 -9.82
N GLU A 792 -64.89 -36.26 -10.78
CA GLU A 792 -65.59 -37.12 -11.73
C GLU A 792 -66.32 -38.27 -11.01
N VAL A 793 -65.68 -38.91 -10.03
CA VAL A 793 -66.32 -39.94 -9.20
C VAL A 793 -67.50 -39.37 -8.41
N ALA A 794 -67.36 -38.18 -7.81
CA ALA A 794 -68.46 -37.51 -7.10
C ALA A 794 -69.63 -37.17 -8.02
N GLN A 795 -69.36 -36.70 -9.25
CA GLN A 795 -70.41 -36.46 -10.26
C GLN A 795 -71.11 -37.76 -10.68
N CYS A 796 -70.37 -38.86 -10.84
CA CYS A 796 -70.93 -40.17 -11.13
C CYS A 796 -71.83 -40.68 -9.98
N GLN A 797 -71.40 -40.51 -8.72
CA GLN A 797 -72.21 -40.85 -7.55
C GLN A 797 -73.49 -40.00 -7.46
N ALA A 798 -73.41 -38.69 -7.75
CA ALA A 798 -74.58 -37.81 -7.78
C ALA A 798 -75.58 -38.20 -8.89
N ARG A 799 -75.08 -38.57 -10.08
CA ARG A 799 -75.92 -39.12 -11.17
C ARG A 799 -76.57 -40.44 -10.77
N GLN A 800 -75.81 -41.35 -10.12
CA GLN A 800 -76.34 -42.60 -9.61
C GLN A 800 -77.46 -42.36 -8.59
N ALA A 801 -77.29 -41.42 -7.66
CA ALA A 801 -78.31 -41.04 -6.68
C ALA A 801 -79.59 -40.47 -7.34
N SER A 802 -79.43 -39.61 -8.36
CA SER A 802 -80.56 -39.08 -9.13
C SER A 802 -81.31 -40.19 -9.87
N LEU A 803 -80.59 -41.09 -10.54
CA LEU A 803 -81.18 -42.23 -11.27
C LEU A 803 -81.85 -43.23 -10.32
N THR A 804 -81.33 -43.44 -9.11
CA THR A 804 -82.01 -44.27 -8.11
C THR A 804 -83.29 -43.62 -7.60
N ALA A 805 -83.28 -42.32 -7.31
CA ALA A 805 -84.49 -41.60 -6.89
C ALA A 805 -85.56 -41.54 -8.00
N GLU A 806 -85.14 -41.42 -9.26
CA GLU A 806 -86.04 -41.51 -10.42
C GLU A 806 -86.60 -42.93 -10.60
N ASN A 807 -85.78 -43.97 -10.45
CA ASN A 807 -86.26 -45.36 -10.43
C ASN A 807 -87.22 -45.64 -9.26
N GLU A 808 -87.02 -45.03 -8.10
CA GLU A 808 -87.97 -45.13 -6.98
C GLU A 808 -89.29 -44.44 -7.28
N ARG A 809 -89.27 -43.23 -7.86
CA ARG A 809 -90.48 -42.55 -8.36
C ARG A 809 -91.20 -43.34 -9.44
N LEU A 810 -90.47 -43.96 -10.38
CA LEU A 810 -91.05 -44.83 -11.41
C LEU A 810 -91.64 -46.10 -10.80
N ARG A 811 -91.00 -46.70 -9.79
CA ARG A 811 -91.55 -47.83 -9.03
C ARG A 811 -92.79 -47.42 -8.23
N GLU A 812 -92.83 -46.23 -7.65
CA GLU A 812 -93.98 -45.72 -6.91
C GLU A 812 -95.15 -45.33 -7.83
N ALA A 813 -94.86 -44.75 -8.99
CA ALA A 813 -95.81 -44.55 -10.08
C ALA A 813 -96.37 -45.90 -10.58
N LEU A 814 -95.51 -46.91 -10.76
CA LEU A 814 -95.93 -48.28 -11.10
C LEU A 814 -96.76 -48.93 -9.98
N ARG A 815 -96.46 -48.69 -8.70
CA ARG A 815 -97.31 -49.15 -7.58
C ARG A 815 -98.67 -48.46 -7.57
N THR A 816 -98.75 -47.16 -7.84
CA THR A 816 -100.03 -46.44 -7.93
C THR A 816 -100.83 -46.76 -9.20
N LEU A 817 -100.16 -47.10 -10.30
CA LEU A 817 -100.80 -47.66 -11.50
C LEU A 817 -101.29 -49.08 -11.23
N SER A 818 -100.45 -49.93 -10.63
CA SER A 818 -100.80 -51.28 -10.20
C SER A 818 -101.99 -51.27 -9.24
N SER A 819 -102.02 -50.41 -8.23
CA SER A 819 -103.15 -50.31 -7.29
C SER A 819 -104.43 -49.79 -7.96
N LYS A 820 -104.33 -48.92 -8.97
CA LYS A 820 -105.47 -48.49 -9.81
C LYS A 820 -105.96 -49.60 -10.75
N CYS A 821 -105.06 -50.46 -11.23
CA CYS A 821 -105.42 -51.65 -11.99
C CYS A 821 -105.94 -52.79 -11.10
N SER A 822 -105.53 -52.87 -9.82
CA SER A 822 -106.04 -53.85 -8.84
C SER A 822 -107.50 -53.60 -8.43
N SER A 823 -108.04 -52.41 -8.72
CA SER A 823 -109.49 -52.13 -8.62
C SER A 823 -110.30 -52.55 -9.86
N LEU A 824 -109.69 -53.22 -10.83
CA LEU A 824 -110.37 -53.87 -11.96
C LEU A 824 -110.21 -55.40 -11.89
N PRO A 825 -111.30 -56.18 -11.91
CA PRO A 825 -111.21 -57.62 -11.73
C PRO A 825 -110.84 -58.34 -13.03
N GLY A 826 -109.75 -59.12 -13.01
CA GLY A 826 -109.58 -60.24 -13.93
C GLY A 826 -108.17 -60.53 -14.45
N TYR A 827 -107.78 -61.80 -14.29
CA TYR A 827 -106.97 -62.61 -15.21
C TYR A 827 -105.43 -62.58 -15.11
N VAL A 828 -104.92 -63.68 -14.57
CA VAL A 828 -103.64 -64.38 -14.79
C VAL A 828 -104.10 -65.76 -15.33
N PRO A 829 -103.47 -66.45 -16.33
CA PRO A 829 -102.04 -66.81 -16.30
C PRO A 829 -101.25 -67.12 -17.60
N ASP A 830 -99.92 -67.20 -17.44
CA ASP A 830 -98.93 -68.22 -17.89
C ASP A 830 -98.74 -68.77 -19.32
N SER A 831 -97.52 -69.31 -19.47
CA SER A 831 -96.98 -70.27 -20.47
C SER A 831 -96.38 -69.62 -21.74
N LEU A 832 -95.26 -70.07 -22.35
CA LEU A 832 -94.43 -71.30 -22.36
C LEU A 832 -92.94 -70.90 -22.66
N ALA A 833 -91.87 -71.71 -22.56
CA ALA A 833 -91.55 -72.96 -21.85
C ALA A 833 -90.03 -73.25 -21.96
N SER A 834 -89.50 -74.15 -21.13
CA SER A 834 -88.12 -74.72 -21.19
C SER A 834 -88.11 -76.10 -21.88
N PRO A 835 -86.93 -76.63 -22.25
CA PRO A 835 -86.36 -77.83 -21.57
C PRO A 835 -84.84 -77.65 -21.28
N GLY A 836 -84.14 -78.36 -20.37
CA GLY A 836 -84.08 -79.82 -20.13
C GLY A 836 -83.04 -80.46 -21.08
N SER A 837 -82.01 -81.23 -20.68
CA SER A 837 -81.63 -81.86 -19.39
C SER A 837 -80.11 -82.24 -19.34
N THR A 838 -79.66 -82.85 -18.23
CA THR A 838 -78.26 -83.17 -17.82
C THR A 838 -77.67 -84.50 -18.34
N LEU A 839 -76.32 -84.61 -18.42
CA LEU A 839 -75.51 -85.74 -17.85
C LEU A 839 -73.96 -85.66 -18.06
N ALA A 840 -73.21 -85.95 -16.98
CA ALA A 840 -71.86 -86.57 -16.84
C ALA A 840 -70.58 -86.08 -17.61
N GLY A 841 -69.48 -85.87 -16.86
CA GLY A 841 -68.09 -85.94 -17.39
C GLY A 841 -67.02 -85.04 -16.73
N THR A 842 -66.04 -85.62 -16.03
CA THR A 842 -64.73 -85.02 -15.63
C THR A 842 -63.61 -85.43 -16.62
N PRO A 843 -62.37 -84.91 -16.55
CA PRO A 843 -61.83 -83.52 -16.52
C PRO A 843 -60.95 -83.29 -17.81
N PRO A 844 -59.86 -82.45 -17.94
CA PRO A 844 -59.24 -81.43 -17.06
C PRO A 844 -58.71 -80.12 -17.74
N LEU A 845 -58.05 -79.27 -16.91
CA LEU A 845 -56.92 -78.32 -17.15
C LEU A 845 -57.12 -76.77 -17.31
N GLN A 846 -56.32 -76.07 -16.49
CA GLN A 846 -55.73 -74.71 -16.59
C GLN A 846 -56.64 -73.45 -16.48
N GLU A 847 -56.29 -72.37 -15.75
CA GLU A 847 -55.17 -72.12 -14.81
C GLU A 847 -55.48 -70.91 -13.86
N GLU A 848 -54.89 -70.90 -12.66
CA GLU A 848 -54.94 -69.86 -11.60
C GLU A 848 -53.60 -70.00 -10.82
N PRO A 849 -52.96 -68.93 -10.30
CA PRO A 849 -53.25 -68.53 -8.91
C PRO A 849 -52.95 -67.07 -8.47
N ASN A 850 -53.88 -66.51 -7.68
CA ASN A 850 -53.73 -66.11 -6.25
C ASN A 850 -52.65 -65.07 -5.76
N TYR A 851 -53.02 -64.30 -4.72
CA TYR A 851 -52.22 -63.24 -4.05
C TYR A 851 -51.23 -63.75 -2.96
N PRO A 852 -50.17 -62.96 -2.65
CA PRO A 852 -49.81 -62.72 -1.25
C PRO A 852 -49.34 -61.28 -0.91
N ALA A 853 -49.09 -61.01 0.37
CA ALA A 853 -48.48 -59.78 0.91
C ALA A 853 -47.10 -60.07 1.60
N PRO A 854 -46.55 -59.23 2.50
CA PRO A 854 -45.39 -58.36 2.23
C PRO A 854 -44.07 -58.80 2.91
N PHE A 855 -42.89 -58.50 2.33
CA PHE A 855 -41.58 -58.59 3.02
C PHE A 855 -40.48 -57.66 2.47
N THR A 856 -39.55 -57.29 3.35
CA THR A 856 -38.21 -56.69 3.13
C THR A 856 -37.12 -57.74 3.48
N PRO A 857 -35.77 -57.52 3.40
CA PRO A 857 -34.90 -56.62 2.62
C PRO A 857 -33.63 -57.34 1.99
N ILE A 858 -32.58 -56.56 1.64
CA ILE A 858 -31.12 -56.87 1.45
C ILE A 858 -30.63 -57.45 0.07
N PRO A 859 -29.30 -57.52 -0.27
CA PRO A 859 -28.74 -56.84 -1.47
C PRO A 859 -27.95 -57.79 -2.43
N PHE A 860 -27.18 -57.27 -3.41
CA PHE A 860 -25.77 -57.68 -3.75
C PHE A 860 -25.21 -56.91 -4.98
N ALA A 861 -23.89 -57.02 -5.21
CA ALA A 861 -23.13 -56.44 -6.34
C ALA A 861 -22.43 -57.57 -7.16
N PRO A 862 -21.28 -57.38 -7.86
CA PRO A 862 -21.06 -56.82 -9.22
C PRO A 862 -20.46 -57.83 -10.25
N VAL A 863 -20.38 -57.47 -11.55
CA VAL A 863 -19.51 -58.05 -12.65
C VAL A 863 -19.74 -57.25 -13.98
N GLY A 864 -18.91 -57.23 -15.05
CA GLY A 864 -17.53 -57.74 -15.25
C GLY A 864 -17.20 -58.20 -16.70
N ASP A 865 -16.56 -57.34 -17.53
CA ASP A 865 -15.91 -57.56 -18.86
C ASP A 865 -16.76 -58.18 -20.01
N PHE A 866 -16.45 -58.24 -21.32
CA PHE A 866 -15.31 -58.06 -22.29
C PHE A 866 -15.92 -57.66 -23.69
N PRO A 867 -15.26 -57.63 -24.91
CA PRO A 867 -13.84 -57.78 -25.33
C PRO A 867 -13.30 -56.67 -26.29
N SER A 868 -12.10 -56.87 -26.86
CA SER A 868 -11.45 -56.04 -27.92
C SER A 868 -11.23 -56.81 -29.24
N TYR A 869 -11.00 -56.12 -30.38
CA TYR A 869 -9.93 -56.40 -31.38
C TYR A 869 -9.86 -55.31 -32.50
N ALA A 870 -8.72 -55.29 -33.22
CA ALA A 870 -8.23 -54.45 -34.35
C ALA A 870 -9.25 -53.86 -35.39
N GLY A 871 -8.91 -52.87 -36.23
CA GLY A 871 -7.68 -52.10 -36.49
C GLY A 871 -7.74 -51.31 -37.83
N GLU A 872 -6.85 -50.30 -38.00
CA GLU A 872 -6.55 -49.51 -39.23
C GLU A 872 -7.67 -48.76 -40.01
N ALA A 873 -7.58 -47.41 -40.02
CA ALA A 873 -7.51 -46.55 -41.24
C ALA A 873 -7.49 -45.05 -40.83
N GLY A 874 -6.72 -44.22 -41.54
CA GLY A 874 -6.46 -42.82 -41.16
C GLY A 874 -7.47 -41.78 -41.67
N LEU A 875 -7.35 -40.55 -41.17
CA LEU A 875 -8.03 -39.33 -41.66
C LEU A 875 -7.01 -38.17 -41.83
N PRO A 876 -7.29 -37.18 -42.71
CA PRO A 876 -6.24 -36.46 -43.43
C PRO A 876 -5.76 -35.13 -42.81
N GLU A 877 -4.73 -34.56 -43.45
CA GLU A 877 -4.00 -33.35 -43.07
C GLU A 877 -4.83 -32.05 -43.08
N VAL A 878 -4.39 -31.09 -42.26
CA VAL A 878 -4.83 -29.68 -42.26
C VAL A 878 -3.55 -28.81 -42.37
N PRO A 879 -3.51 -27.75 -43.21
CA PRO A 879 -2.26 -27.30 -43.82
C PRO A 879 -1.37 -26.40 -42.94
N VAL A 880 -0.07 -26.44 -43.25
CA VAL A 880 0.99 -25.59 -42.67
C VAL A 880 1.01 -24.20 -43.32
N MET A 881 1.08 -23.15 -42.51
CA MET A 881 1.44 -21.78 -42.89
C MET A 881 2.40 -21.18 -41.84
N PRO A 882 3.26 -20.20 -42.19
CA PRO A 882 4.68 -20.32 -41.85
C PRO A 882 5.15 -19.57 -40.59
N LEU A 883 6.08 -20.21 -39.87
CA LEU A 883 6.99 -19.56 -38.92
C LEU A 883 8.16 -18.91 -39.68
N ALA A 884 8.33 -17.59 -39.53
CA ALA A 884 9.45 -16.86 -40.11
C ALA A 884 10.63 -16.74 -39.11
N SER A 885 11.82 -17.14 -39.57
CA SER A 885 13.10 -17.06 -38.84
C SER A 885 13.63 -15.62 -38.71
N PRO A 886 14.53 -15.32 -37.74
CA PRO A 886 15.11 -13.99 -37.59
C PRO A 886 16.25 -13.72 -38.58
N GLY A 887 16.26 -12.53 -39.21
CA GLY A 887 17.28 -12.12 -40.17
C GLY A 887 17.51 -10.60 -40.25
N VAL A 888 18.64 -10.16 -39.68
CA VAL A 888 19.47 -8.96 -39.94
C VAL A 888 18.93 -7.83 -40.85
N GLY A 889 18.90 -6.58 -40.32
CA GLY A 889 18.78 -5.35 -41.12
C GLY A 889 18.59 -4.06 -40.30
N ALA A 890 19.68 -3.35 -39.97
CA ALA A 890 19.70 -2.03 -39.32
C ALA A 890 19.64 -0.88 -40.39
N PRO A 891 19.52 0.45 -40.10
CA PRO A 891 20.08 1.17 -38.93
C PRO A 891 19.22 2.31 -38.29
N GLY A 892 19.59 2.73 -37.06
CA GLY A 892 19.10 4.02 -36.51
C GLY A 892 19.16 4.21 -34.98
N CYS A 893 20.32 4.63 -34.44
CA CYS A 893 20.52 5.21 -33.10
C CYS A 893 20.38 4.30 -31.84
N PRO A 894 21.02 4.68 -30.70
CA PRO A 894 21.89 3.72 -30.00
C PRO A 894 21.41 3.20 -28.63
N ALA A 895 21.89 1.99 -28.29
CA ALA A 895 21.83 1.37 -26.97
C ALA A 895 22.93 1.92 -26.02
N PRO A 896 22.79 1.80 -24.68
CA PRO A 896 23.67 2.45 -23.73
C PRO A 896 25.10 1.88 -23.72
N LEU A 897 26.07 2.79 -23.63
CA LEU A 897 27.51 2.52 -23.67
C LEU A 897 28.00 1.65 -22.50
N SER A 898 28.79 0.64 -22.82
CA SER A 898 29.57 -0.14 -21.86
C SER A 898 30.79 0.68 -21.40
N LEU A 899 31.06 0.71 -20.09
CA LEU A 899 32.16 1.49 -19.49
C LEU A 899 33.59 1.02 -19.89
N ALA A 900 33.70 0.01 -20.75
CA ALA A 900 34.96 -0.62 -21.16
C ALA A 900 35.62 0.02 -22.40
N GLU A 901 34.92 0.87 -23.16
CA GLU A 901 35.45 1.49 -24.39
C GLU A 901 36.12 2.86 -24.18
N ALA A 902 36.15 3.38 -22.94
CA ALA A 902 36.66 4.71 -22.62
C ALA A 902 38.12 4.76 -22.15
N LEU A 903 38.84 3.62 -22.07
CA LEU A 903 40.19 3.54 -21.50
C LEU A 903 41.19 2.86 -22.42
N GLY A 904 42.05 3.69 -23.02
CA GLY A 904 43.22 3.27 -23.78
C GLY A 904 44.39 2.75 -22.92
N PRO A 905 45.53 2.40 -23.55
CA PRO A 905 46.69 1.81 -22.87
C PRO A 905 47.39 2.79 -21.90
N PRO A 906 48.18 2.26 -20.94
CA PRO A 906 48.56 3.00 -19.73
C PRO A 906 49.72 3.99 -19.94
N ALA A 907 49.67 5.10 -19.20
CA ALA A 907 50.76 6.06 -19.03
C ALA A 907 51.47 5.90 -17.65
N ALA A 908 52.64 6.53 -17.53
CA ALA A 908 53.66 6.31 -16.50
C ALA A 908 53.23 6.63 -15.03
N PRO A 909 53.94 6.08 -14.01
CA PRO A 909 53.55 6.21 -12.60
C PRO A 909 53.94 7.57 -11.98
N LEU A 910 53.06 8.10 -11.11
CA LEU A 910 53.32 9.29 -10.27
C LEU A 910 53.10 9.02 -8.77
N ARG A 911 53.56 9.97 -7.94
CA ARG A 911 54.09 9.76 -6.58
C ARG A 911 53.05 9.60 -5.44
N THR A 912 53.58 9.45 -4.23
CA THR A 912 52.91 9.04 -2.98
C THR A 912 51.98 10.10 -2.36
N PRO A 913 50.91 9.69 -1.64
CA PRO A 913 49.88 10.60 -1.12
C PRO A 913 50.15 11.06 0.33
N LEU A 914 51.04 12.04 0.51
CA LEU A 914 51.24 12.70 1.83
C LEU A 914 50.59 14.09 1.95
N SER A 915 50.20 14.71 0.83
CA SER A 915 49.76 16.12 0.78
C SER A 915 48.25 16.35 1.04
N LEU A 916 47.39 15.33 0.93
CA LEU A 916 45.93 15.51 1.01
C LEU A 916 45.39 15.98 2.39
N ALA A 917 46.18 15.88 3.46
CA ALA A 917 45.73 16.25 4.81
C ALA A 917 45.92 17.74 5.14
N GLU A 918 46.81 18.44 4.44
CA GLU A 918 47.18 19.84 4.75
C GLU A 918 46.24 20.85 4.07
N SER A 919 45.59 20.46 2.96
CA SER A 919 44.64 21.31 2.19
C SER A 919 43.26 21.48 2.85
N LEU A 920 43.12 21.16 4.14
CA LEU A 920 41.87 21.23 4.91
C LEU A 920 41.91 22.25 6.05
N VAL A 921 42.97 23.04 6.16
CA VAL A 921 43.04 24.21 7.05
C VAL A 921 42.72 25.47 6.25
N PRO A 922 41.71 26.28 6.62
CA PRO A 922 41.50 27.58 6.00
C PRO A 922 42.53 28.57 6.54
N GLU A 923 43.47 29.00 5.70
CA GLU A 923 44.28 30.19 6.02
C GLU A 923 43.38 31.43 6.03
N SER A 924 43.47 32.20 7.11
CA SER A 924 42.85 33.50 7.22
C SER A 924 43.73 34.55 6.57
N ASP A 925 43.28 35.18 5.48
CA ASP A 925 43.92 36.41 5.03
C ASP A 925 42.94 37.44 4.45
N VAL A 926 43.27 38.72 4.68
CA VAL A 926 42.36 39.85 4.47
C VAL A 926 42.71 40.59 3.18
N GLY A 927 41.80 40.57 2.20
CA GLY A 927 41.94 41.25 0.91
C GLY A 927 40.77 42.18 0.59
N SER A 928 41.07 43.33 -0.01
CA SER A 928 40.14 44.44 -0.32
C SER A 928 38.93 44.06 -1.18
N PRO A 929 37.77 44.75 -1.03
CA PRO A 929 36.53 44.38 -1.73
C PRO A 929 36.55 44.79 -3.21
N GLN A 930 36.38 43.81 -4.09
CA GLN A 930 35.86 44.03 -5.45
C GLN A 930 34.38 43.63 -5.48
N SER A 931 33.53 44.47 -6.07
CA SER A 931 32.10 44.20 -6.23
C SER A 931 31.89 43.12 -7.29
N GLN A 932 31.51 41.91 -6.88
CA GLN A 932 31.13 40.84 -7.80
C GLN A 932 29.61 40.87 -8.04
N ASN A 933 29.20 40.95 -9.30
CA ASN A 933 27.78 40.89 -9.66
C ASN A 933 27.22 39.49 -9.45
N ARG A 934 25.96 39.40 -9.00
CA ARG A 934 25.29 38.14 -8.67
C ARG A 934 24.49 37.64 -9.86
N SER A 935 24.95 36.56 -10.50
CA SER A 935 24.22 35.90 -11.59
C SER A 935 23.43 34.68 -11.11
N PHE A 936 22.24 34.45 -11.68
CA PHE A 936 21.41 33.26 -11.46
C PHE A 936 20.54 32.95 -12.69
N SER A 937 20.13 31.68 -12.83
CA SER A 937 19.32 31.19 -13.96
C SER A 937 17.92 30.77 -13.50
N VAL A 938 16.89 31.09 -14.29
CA VAL A 938 15.46 30.85 -14.00
C VAL A 938 14.78 30.22 -15.21
N THR A 939 13.90 29.23 -15.01
CA THR A 939 13.13 28.60 -16.11
C THR A 939 11.62 28.73 -15.92
N ILE A 940 10.96 29.52 -16.77
CA ILE A 940 9.53 29.81 -16.71
C ILE A 940 8.82 29.16 -17.90
N ALA A 941 7.73 28.41 -17.65
CA ALA A 941 6.81 28.00 -18.70
C ALA A 941 5.56 28.90 -18.70
N LYS A 942 5.28 29.51 -19.85
CA LYS A 942 4.06 30.25 -20.15
C LYS A 942 2.95 29.26 -20.51
N ALA A 943 1.72 29.53 -20.09
CA ALA A 943 0.56 28.87 -20.66
C ALA A 943 0.31 29.37 -22.10
N PRO A 944 -0.31 28.57 -22.98
CA PRO A 944 -0.86 29.11 -24.23
C PRO A 944 -1.76 30.32 -23.91
N ASP A 945 -1.63 31.36 -24.75
CA ASP A 945 -2.31 32.65 -24.63
C ASP A 945 -1.98 33.50 -23.37
N SER A 946 -0.94 33.14 -22.60
CA SER A 946 -0.47 33.92 -21.44
C SER A 946 0.76 34.78 -21.75
N GLU A 947 0.70 36.06 -21.36
CA GLU A 947 1.84 36.98 -21.43
C GLU A 947 2.90 36.69 -20.34
N LEU A 948 4.15 37.04 -20.64
CA LEU A 948 5.27 36.90 -19.70
C LEU A 948 5.15 37.85 -18.48
N GLY A 949 4.57 39.04 -18.68
CA GLY A 949 4.36 40.04 -17.63
C GLY A 949 5.61 40.87 -17.26
N LEU A 950 6.59 40.97 -18.16
CA LEU A 950 7.79 41.80 -18.01
C LEU A 950 7.78 42.97 -18.99
N ASP A 951 8.04 44.17 -18.49
CA ASP A 951 8.39 45.34 -19.28
C ASP A 951 9.92 45.48 -19.30
N VAL A 952 10.51 45.50 -20.50
CA VAL A 952 11.96 45.47 -20.71
C VAL A 952 12.41 46.47 -21.76
N SER A 953 13.55 47.13 -21.51
CA SER A 953 14.26 47.97 -22.48
C SER A 953 15.62 47.38 -22.85
N HIS A 954 16.19 47.90 -23.92
CA HIS A 954 17.59 47.69 -24.27
C HIS A 954 18.18 48.98 -24.85
N GLU A 955 19.47 49.22 -24.62
CA GLU A 955 20.17 50.31 -25.26
C GLU A 955 20.45 49.98 -26.75
N PRO A 956 20.53 50.97 -27.65
CA PRO A 956 20.95 50.74 -29.03
C PRO A 956 22.40 50.22 -29.08
N GLY A 957 22.56 48.93 -29.40
CA GLY A 957 23.87 48.23 -29.37
C GLY A 957 24.20 47.54 -28.03
N GLY A 958 23.30 47.58 -27.04
CA GLY A 958 23.44 46.85 -25.79
C GLY A 958 23.35 45.32 -25.96
N LYS A 959 24.03 44.57 -25.08
CA LYS A 959 24.09 43.09 -25.10
C LYS A 959 23.13 42.39 -24.14
N VAL A 960 22.30 43.15 -23.44
CA VAL A 960 21.45 42.74 -22.30
C VAL A 960 20.08 43.40 -22.41
N LEU A 961 19.03 42.73 -21.91
CA LEU A 961 17.72 43.33 -21.68
C LEU A 961 17.63 43.79 -20.22
N ARG A 962 17.17 45.01 -19.97
CA ARG A 962 16.94 45.53 -18.61
C ARG A 962 15.47 45.38 -18.24
N VAL A 963 15.18 44.90 -17.03
CA VAL A 963 13.82 44.86 -16.49
C VAL A 963 13.42 46.22 -15.94
N ASP A 964 12.47 46.90 -16.58
CA ASP A 964 11.97 48.21 -16.16
C ASP A 964 10.65 48.11 -15.37
N GLY A 965 9.89 47.03 -15.56
CA GLY A 965 8.61 46.83 -14.90
C GLY A 965 8.18 45.36 -14.84
N ILE A 966 7.37 45.02 -13.85
CA ILE A 966 6.74 43.70 -13.71
C ILE A 966 5.23 43.93 -13.59
N ARG A 967 4.48 43.44 -14.57
CA ARG A 967 3.03 43.65 -14.66
C ARG A 967 2.30 42.87 -13.56
N PRO A 968 1.14 43.37 -13.07
CA PRO A 968 0.36 42.68 -12.04
C PRO A 968 -0.22 41.34 -12.51
N THR A 969 -0.28 41.10 -13.82
CA THR A 969 -0.73 39.87 -14.48
C THR A 969 0.36 39.33 -15.41
N GLY A 970 0.72 38.05 -15.29
CA GLY A 970 1.68 37.38 -16.17
C GLY A 970 2.53 36.32 -15.47
N ALA A 971 3.21 35.47 -16.26
CA ALA A 971 3.95 34.32 -15.74
C ALA A 971 5.04 34.67 -14.71
N VAL A 972 5.71 35.82 -14.87
CA VAL A 972 6.78 36.27 -13.93
C VAL A 972 6.20 36.72 -12.58
N LYS A 973 4.96 37.20 -12.54
CA LYS A 973 4.32 37.54 -11.25
C LYS A 973 4.02 36.28 -10.43
N ALA A 974 3.55 35.22 -11.09
CA ALA A 974 3.34 33.91 -10.48
C ALA A 974 4.66 33.28 -10.01
N TRP A 975 5.72 33.36 -10.82
CA TRP A 975 7.08 32.95 -10.44
C TRP A 975 7.56 33.67 -9.16
N ASN A 976 7.46 35.00 -9.12
CA ASN A 976 7.87 35.77 -7.95
C ASN A 976 7.07 35.43 -6.69
N GLN A 977 5.76 35.16 -6.82
CA GLN A 977 4.94 34.68 -5.71
C GLN A 977 5.38 33.29 -5.22
N GLN A 978 5.76 32.38 -6.14
CA GLN A 978 6.31 31.07 -5.76
C GLN A 978 7.67 31.20 -5.05
N CYS A 979 8.58 32.05 -5.53
CA CYS A 979 9.87 32.30 -4.87
C CYS A 979 9.73 32.94 -3.48
N LEU A 980 8.71 33.78 -3.25
CA LEU A 980 8.41 34.36 -1.94
C LEU A 980 7.71 33.38 -0.99
N ALA A 981 7.06 32.34 -1.52
CA ALA A 981 6.45 31.26 -0.75
C ALA A 981 7.41 30.08 -0.48
N SER A 982 8.53 29.99 -1.21
CA SER A 982 9.62 29.02 -1.01
C SER A 982 10.76 29.61 -0.17
N SER A 983 11.71 28.76 0.22
CA SER A 983 12.95 29.18 0.88
C SER A 983 13.99 29.80 -0.07
N THR A 984 13.58 30.33 -1.24
CA THR A 984 14.45 30.90 -2.27
C THR A 984 13.97 32.28 -2.78
N PRO A 985 13.68 33.26 -1.89
CA PRO A 985 13.17 34.59 -2.28
C PRO A 985 14.14 35.37 -3.17
N GLU A 986 15.42 35.02 -3.12
CA GLU A 986 16.50 35.61 -3.89
C GLU A 986 16.48 35.30 -5.40
N GLN A 987 15.69 34.33 -5.84
CA GLN A 987 15.47 34.00 -7.26
C GLN A 987 14.24 34.71 -7.87
N ALA A 988 13.54 35.54 -7.09
CA ALA A 988 12.50 36.42 -7.61
C ALA A 988 13.12 37.50 -8.51
N ILE A 989 12.55 37.72 -9.70
CA ILE A 989 12.97 38.74 -10.67
C ILE A 989 12.52 40.11 -10.17
N ALA A 990 13.38 41.13 -10.26
CA ALA A 990 13.14 42.48 -9.76
C ALA A 990 13.34 43.53 -10.86
N VAL A 991 12.76 44.71 -10.65
CA VAL A 991 13.04 45.89 -11.49
C VAL A 991 14.48 46.32 -11.29
N GLY A 992 15.19 46.54 -12.40
CA GLY A 992 16.63 46.84 -12.44
C GLY A 992 17.51 45.65 -12.83
N ASP A 993 17.00 44.42 -12.81
CA ASP A 993 17.73 43.22 -13.23
C ASP A 993 18.15 43.26 -14.71
N LYS A 994 19.30 42.67 -15.03
CA LYS A 994 19.81 42.54 -16.41
C LYS A 994 19.71 41.09 -16.87
N ILE A 995 18.93 40.83 -17.92
CA ILE A 995 18.83 39.51 -18.55
C ILE A 995 19.95 39.38 -19.59
N THR A 996 20.89 38.47 -19.35
CA THR A 996 22.10 38.25 -20.17
C THR A 996 21.89 37.23 -21.28
N SER A 997 21.02 36.23 -21.08
CA SER A 997 20.63 35.29 -22.13
C SER A 997 19.18 34.79 -21.96
N VAL A 998 18.59 34.38 -23.09
CA VAL A 998 17.26 33.73 -23.17
C VAL A 998 17.40 32.48 -24.03
N ASN A 999 17.20 31.29 -23.46
CA ASN A 999 17.29 30.00 -24.17
C ASN A 999 18.56 29.85 -25.03
N ASN A 1000 19.72 30.16 -24.45
CA ASN A 1000 21.04 30.18 -25.10
C ASN A 1000 21.24 31.27 -26.19
N VAL A 1001 20.28 32.17 -26.38
CA VAL A 1001 20.46 33.40 -27.18
C VAL A 1001 21.02 34.48 -26.24
N ALA A 1002 22.25 34.91 -26.48
CA ALA A 1002 22.93 35.96 -25.72
C ALA A 1002 23.46 37.06 -26.65
N ALA A 1003 23.70 38.26 -26.11
CA ALA A 1003 24.30 39.41 -26.79
C ALA A 1003 23.53 39.98 -28.01
N ASP A 1004 22.27 39.59 -28.24
CA ASP A 1004 21.38 40.14 -29.26
C ASP A 1004 19.98 40.37 -28.66
N PRO A 1005 19.68 41.59 -28.17
CA PRO A 1005 18.44 41.86 -27.44
C PRO A 1005 17.18 41.68 -28.32
N VAL A 1006 17.27 41.92 -29.63
CA VAL A 1006 16.14 41.79 -30.55
C VAL A 1006 15.78 40.31 -30.74
N LYS A 1007 16.77 39.42 -30.85
CA LYS A 1007 16.52 37.97 -30.87
C LYS A 1007 16.05 37.44 -29.50
N MET A 1008 16.57 37.96 -28.39
CA MET A 1008 16.12 37.61 -27.04
C MET A 1008 14.64 37.99 -26.80
N LEU A 1009 14.21 39.17 -27.25
CA LEU A 1009 12.80 39.59 -27.23
C LEU A 1009 11.93 38.67 -28.09
N LYS A 1010 12.38 38.35 -29.31
CA LYS A 1010 11.66 37.44 -30.21
C LYS A 1010 11.52 36.03 -29.62
N ALA A 1011 12.52 35.53 -28.89
CA ALA A 1011 12.43 34.29 -28.12
C ALA A 1011 11.39 34.38 -26.99
N CYS A 1012 11.39 35.45 -26.18
CA CYS A 1012 10.41 35.67 -25.10
C CYS A 1012 8.95 35.70 -25.60
N VAL A 1013 8.71 36.20 -26.82
CA VAL A 1013 7.39 36.20 -27.45
C VAL A 1013 7.03 34.81 -28.00
N SER A 1014 7.90 34.24 -28.84
CA SER A 1014 7.58 33.04 -29.65
C SER A 1014 7.68 31.70 -28.91
N GLN A 1015 8.42 31.62 -27.80
CA GLN A 1015 8.66 30.36 -27.09
C GLN A 1015 7.81 30.29 -25.81
N GLN A 1016 7.31 29.07 -25.52
CA GLN A 1016 6.47 28.79 -24.35
C GLN A 1016 7.28 28.42 -23.10
N THR A 1017 8.54 27.99 -23.24
CA THR A 1017 9.44 27.77 -22.10
C THR A 1017 10.68 28.64 -22.27
N LEU A 1018 11.00 29.43 -21.25
CA LEU A 1018 12.07 30.44 -21.27
C LEU A 1018 13.04 30.18 -20.12
N SER A 1019 14.27 29.82 -20.46
CA SER A 1019 15.43 29.82 -19.57
C SER A 1019 16.10 31.19 -19.65
N LEU A 1020 16.02 31.97 -18.57
CA LEU A 1020 16.57 33.31 -18.43
C LEU A 1020 17.82 33.27 -17.57
N GLU A 1021 18.94 33.81 -18.04
CA GLU A 1021 20.09 34.14 -17.18
C GLU A 1021 20.00 35.62 -16.78
N ILE A 1022 20.12 35.88 -15.47
CA ILE A 1022 19.86 37.18 -14.86
C ILE A 1022 21.06 37.59 -14.00
N GLU A 1023 21.51 38.82 -14.18
CA GLU A 1023 22.57 39.47 -13.41
C GLU A 1023 21.98 40.62 -12.56
N ARG A 1024 22.24 40.58 -11.26
CA ARG A 1024 21.81 41.58 -10.27
C ARG A 1024 23.02 42.17 -9.55
N GLU A 1025 23.05 43.49 -9.44
CA GLU A 1025 24.03 44.23 -8.63
C GLU A 1025 23.59 44.22 -7.16
N GLY A 1026 24.45 43.78 -6.23
CA GLY A 1026 24.12 43.67 -4.81
C GLY A 1026 25.33 43.31 -3.92
N PRO A 1027 25.24 43.51 -2.59
CA PRO A 1027 26.35 43.27 -1.67
C PRO A 1027 26.62 41.77 -1.44
N ASN A 1028 27.89 41.45 -1.16
CA ASN A 1028 28.43 40.09 -1.10
C ASN A 1028 27.62 39.10 -0.24
N THR A 1029 26.94 38.17 -0.89
CA THR A 1029 26.47 36.89 -0.33
C THR A 1029 26.84 35.78 -1.30
N SER A 1030 27.24 34.62 -0.77
CA SER A 1030 27.77 33.46 -1.52
C SER A 1030 26.95 33.02 -2.75
N PRO A 1031 27.58 32.46 -3.79
CA PRO A 1031 26.90 32.03 -5.01
C PRO A 1031 25.84 30.96 -4.72
N VAL A 1032 24.61 31.22 -5.16
CA VAL A 1032 23.47 30.29 -5.01
C VAL A 1032 23.53 29.22 -6.09
N ARG A 1033 23.28 27.97 -5.68
CA ARG A 1033 23.20 26.82 -6.58
C ARG A 1033 22.12 27.06 -7.64
N SER A 1034 22.42 26.75 -8.91
CA SER A 1034 21.45 26.73 -10.00
C SER A 1034 20.41 25.60 -9.81
N GLY A 1035 19.38 25.88 -9.02
CA GLY A 1035 18.21 25.02 -8.87
C GLY A 1035 17.26 25.22 -10.05
N VAL A 1036 16.95 24.13 -10.78
CA VAL A 1036 15.89 24.15 -11.81
C VAL A 1036 14.53 24.07 -11.12
N LEU A 1037 14.04 25.22 -10.66
CA LEU A 1037 12.62 25.40 -10.36
C LEU A 1037 11.87 25.54 -11.69
N ARG A 1038 10.84 24.71 -11.89
CA ARG A 1038 10.06 24.63 -13.13
C ARG A 1038 8.61 25.01 -12.81
N ALA A 1039 8.22 26.25 -13.15
CA ALA A 1039 6.84 26.68 -13.00
C ALA A 1039 6.02 26.18 -14.20
N GLU A 1040 5.18 25.17 -13.98
CA GLU A 1040 4.09 24.81 -14.90
C GLU A 1040 2.85 25.61 -14.53
N ALA A 1041 2.28 26.35 -15.48
CA ALA A 1041 1.04 27.09 -15.30
C ALA A 1041 -0.17 26.14 -15.43
N THR A 1042 -0.37 25.28 -14.44
CA THR A 1042 -1.46 24.28 -14.37
C THR A 1042 -2.42 24.49 -13.19
N GLU A 1043 -2.71 25.75 -12.83
CA GLU A 1043 -3.82 26.11 -11.94
C GLU A 1043 -4.71 27.22 -12.55
N PHE A 1044 -5.94 26.83 -12.86
CA PHE A 1044 -7.18 27.61 -12.99
C PHE A 1044 -7.06 29.15 -13.12
N ILE A 1045 -7.30 29.67 -14.34
CA ILE A 1045 -8.01 30.94 -14.49
C ILE A 1045 -9.50 30.63 -14.28
N PRO A 1046 -10.19 31.22 -13.28
CA PRO A 1046 -11.62 31.07 -13.18
C PRO A 1046 -12.29 31.75 -14.38
N ARG A 1047 -13.01 30.98 -15.20
CA ARG A 1047 -13.94 31.54 -16.18
C ARG A 1047 -15.09 32.19 -15.42
N THR A 1048 -14.96 33.47 -15.11
CA THR A 1048 -16.10 34.31 -14.74
C THR A 1048 -17.12 34.25 -15.87
N GLY A 1049 -18.38 33.96 -15.53
CA GLY A 1049 -19.43 33.81 -16.53
C GLY A 1049 -19.58 35.08 -17.37
N LEU A 1050 -19.47 34.94 -18.68
CA LEU A 1050 -20.07 35.90 -19.59
C LEU A 1050 -21.58 35.71 -19.51
N GLU A 1051 -22.24 36.62 -18.82
CA GLU A 1051 -23.67 36.85 -19.00
C GLU A 1051 -23.88 37.23 -20.48
N VAL A 1052 -24.67 36.42 -21.19
CA VAL A 1052 -25.15 36.79 -22.51
C VAL A 1052 -26.26 37.81 -22.29
N PRO A 1053 -26.14 39.07 -22.77
CA PRO A 1053 -27.24 40.00 -22.71
C PRO A 1053 -28.34 39.49 -23.65
N THR A 1054 -29.47 39.11 -23.09
CA THR A 1054 -30.68 38.79 -23.85
C THR A 1054 -31.17 40.05 -24.55
N THR A 1055 -30.98 40.13 -25.86
CA THR A 1055 -31.78 41.02 -26.71
C THR A 1055 -33.22 40.51 -26.70
N THR A 1056 -34.13 41.35 -26.24
CA THR A 1056 -35.56 41.20 -26.49
C THR A 1056 -35.83 41.25 -27.99
N ASP A 1057 -36.61 40.30 -28.50
CA ASP A 1057 -37.67 40.51 -29.49
C ASP A 1057 -38.62 39.30 -29.41
N ASP A 1058 -39.93 39.59 -29.34
CA ASP A 1058 -41.12 38.72 -29.24
C ASP A 1058 -41.23 37.68 -28.09
#